data_AF-A0A7W0UZ92-F1
#
_entry.id   AF-A0A7W0UZ92-F1
#
_cell.length_a   1.000
_cell.length_b   1.000
_cell.length_c   1.000
_cell.angle_alpha   90.00
_cell.angle_beta   90.00
_cell.angle_gamma   90.00
#
_symmetry.space_group_name_H-M   'P 1'
#
loop_
_entity.id
_entity.type
_entity.pdbx_description
1 polymer ?
#
loop_
_entity_poly.entity_id
_entity_poly.type
_entity_poly.pdbx_seq_one_letter_code
_entity_poly.pdbx_strand_id
1 'polypeptide(L)'
;ALNSAHTEITNCYIADFKSKGFDSQAVWGWNGPGPFRIINNYLEGAGENAGFGGSVPAITGLVPSDIEFRGNHVAKPVSWRGKWLVKNLFELKTGRRIKFDGNLFENNWADAQVGYAIVLTVRTEACQALWNTIEDVEFTNNIVRHTGSAFNITGRDDYPGCVSQQVRNVLIRNNFFEDISGLRWGAGGNFLLATEVNDLRLDHNTVLHEGSAVLSHGDPTTGFVFTNNLLKHNTYGVFGDGQSSGNATLNTYFPGNIFRRNFIAGANPSRYPADNFYEPSFENAVFVDASNGNYRLAEGSPYKYAATDGKQVGCDFDEIVTAMTGAAPPAPPAPPAPPASPPVPADNAGVSSGSGTGLRGEYYDNSNLTNLRVTRTDATVNFNWGNTSPDPLIAPDTFSARWTGQVEARYSEAYTIYTTSDDGIKLWINDQLLIDNWTDHPPTENSGVINFAAGQRYNIKIEFFEQGGGAMVQLAWSSASQAKQIIPQSQLYSSAPSSPPSNSPSSSLPAPWQGGDLGGVGAAGAASYASGSFLIKGSGADIWYTTDAFHYVYQKLSGDGEIVARVVSVQQTDSWAKAGVMIRESLTADSRHAMMVVTPTSGTAFQRRGTTGANSAHTGSSGAAPQWVKLARSGDTFSGYKSADGVTWVLIGTTTIPMSRDAYVGLAVTSHNNAALCAALFDNITINAR
;
A
#
# COMPACT_ATOMS: atom_id res chain seq x y z
N ALA A 1 -25.03 -0.86 14.56
CA ALA A 1 -25.43 -1.92 15.53
C ALA A 1 -26.68 -2.64 15.02
N LEU A 2 -26.72 -3.97 15.06
CA LEU A 2 -27.80 -4.82 14.54
C LEU A 2 -28.71 -5.35 15.68
N ASN A 3 -29.26 -4.44 16.47
CA ASN A 3 -30.15 -4.81 17.59
C ASN A 3 -31.61 -4.85 17.13
N SER A 4 -31.90 -5.74 16.19
CA SER A 4 -33.22 -5.91 15.58
C SER A 4 -33.58 -7.39 15.47
N ALA A 5 -34.89 -7.66 15.30
CA ALA A 5 -35.37 -9.01 15.06
C ALA A 5 -34.93 -9.56 13.70
N HIS A 6 -34.85 -8.71 12.68
CA HIS A 6 -34.41 -9.04 11.33
C HIS A 6 -33.59 -7.87 10.78
N THR A 7 -32.50 -8.16 10.07
CA THR A 7 -31.69 -7.14 9.37
C THR A 7 -31.38 -7.61 7.96
N GLU A 8 -31.55 -6.72 6.99
CA GLU A 8 -30.95 -6.84 5.67
C GLU A 8 -30.13 -5.57 5.35
N ILE A 9 -28.86 -5.77 5.03
CA ILE A 9 -27.93 -4.75 4.54
C ILE A 9 -27.45 -5.25 3.19
N THR A 10 -27.92 -4.63 2.12
CA THR A 10 -27.64 -5.11 0.76
C THR A 10 -27.31 -3.96 -0.16
N ASN A 11 -26.31 -4.14 -1.01
CA ASN A 11 -25.86 -3.13 -1.97
C ASN A 11 -25.50 -1.79 -1.28
N CYS A 12 -24.85 -1.84 -0.12
CA CYS A 12 -24.43 -0.66 0.63
C CYS A 12 -22.92 -0.40 0.54
N TYR A 13 -22.54 0.88 0.63
CA TYR A 13 -21.17 1.33 0.83
C TYR A 13 -21.06 1.98 2.22
N ILE A 14 -20.48 1.26 3.18
CA ILE A 14 -20.42 1.62 4.60
C ILE A 14 -18.95 1.81 4.96
N ALA A 15 -18.49 3.06 4.95
CA ALA A 15 -17.08 3.41 5.01
C ALA A 15 -16.76 4.43 6.11
N ASP A 16 -15.47 4.61 6.39
CA ASP A 16 -14.92 5.60 7.31
C ASP A 16 -15.26 5.44 8.81
N PHE A 17 -15.62 4.22 9.26
CA PHE A 17 -15.87 3.96 10.68
C PHE A 17 -14.56 3.80 11.44
N LYS A 18 -14.05 4.90 11.99
CA LYS A 18 -12.80 4.93 12.75
C LYS A 18 -12.89 5.88 13.94
N SER A 19 -12.27 5.49 15.05
CA SER A 19 -12.18 6.33 16.25
C SER A 19 -10.82 6.19 16.91
N LYS A 20 -10.30 7.29 17.45
CA LYS A 20 -9.01 7.29 18.12
C LYS A 20 -9.15 6.67 19.52
N GLY A 21 -8.51 5.51 19.72
CA GLY A 21 -8.47 4.83 21.02
C GLY A 21 -9.75 4.08 21.40
N PHE A 22 -10.70 3.92 20.47
CA PHE A 22 -11.93 3.16 20.68
C PHE A 22 -12.12 2.13 19.57
N ASP A 23 -12.77 1.03 19.92
CA ASP A 23 -13.28 0.08 18.95
C ASP A 23 -14.32 0.77 18.06
N SER A 24 -14.22 0.56 16.75
CA SER A 24 -15.10 1.16 15.75
C SER A 24 -15.40 0.14 14.67
N GLN A 25 -16.70 -0.02 14.37
CA GLN A 25 -17.18 -1.05 13.46
C GLN A 25 -18.18 -0.54 12.44
N ALA A 26 -18.12 -1.06 11.21
CA ALA A 26 -19.12 -0.76 10.18
C ALA A 26 -20.44 -1.48 10.50
N VAL A 27 -20.36 -2.77 10.83
CA VAL A 27 -21.53 -3.61 11.14
C VAL A 27 -21.25 -4.46 12.38
N TRP A 28 -22.11 -4.38 13.39
CA TRP A 28 -21.93 -5.17 14.61
C TRP A 28 -23.25 -5.57 15.23
N GLY A 29 -23.45 -6.85 15.55
CA GLY A 29 -24.70 -7.36 16.16
C GLY A 29 -24.44 -8.13 17.45
N TRP A 30 -25.24 -7.90 18.50
CA TRP A 30 -25.16 -8.73 19.71
C TRP A 30 -26.53 -8.99 20.35
N ASN A 31 -27.52 -8.13 20.13
CA ASN A 31 -28.80 -8.17 20.82
C ASN A 31 -30.00 -8.41 19.88
N GLY A 32 -29.80 -9.21 18.83
CA GLY A 32 -30.84 -9.59 17.86
C GLY A 32 -30.84 -11.09 17.57
N PRO A 33 -32.01 -11.74 17.42
CA PRO A 33 -32.11 -13.17 17.12
C PRO A 33 -31.72 -13.55 15.69
N GLY A 34 -31.89 -12.63 14.73
CA GLY A 34 -31.78 -12.90 13.30
C GLY A 34 -33.12 -13.35 12.67
N PRO A 35 -33.18 -13.45 11.33
CA PRO A 35 -32.03 -13.56 10.42
C PRO A 35 -31.28 -12.24 10.16
N PHE A 36 -30.02 -12.37 9.76
CA PHE A 36 -29.16 -11.27 9.32
C PHE A 36 -28.63 -11.53 7.92
N ARG A 37 -28.95 -10.63 6.99
CA ARG A 37 -28.49 -10.70 5.59
C ARG A 37 -27.56 -9.51 5.34
N ILE A 38 -26.27 -9.77 5.16
CA ILE A 38 -25.26 -8.77 4.82
C ILE A 38 -24.67 -9.17 3.48
N ILE A 39 -25.22 -8.62 2.40
CA ILE A 39 -25.01 -9.12 1.03
C ILE A 39 -24.53 -8.01 0.11
N ASN A 40 -23.47 -8.22 -0.67
CA ASN A 40 -22.97 -7.28 -1.66
C ASN A 40 -22.71 -5.86 -1.10
N ASN A 41 -21.90 -5.75 -0.04
CA ASN A 41 -21.56 -4.47 0.55
C ASN A 41 -20.07 -4.19 0.49
N TYR A 42 -19.71 -2.90 0.52
CA TYR A 42 -18.37 -2.46 0.90
C TYR A 42 -18.38 -2.03 2.37
N LEU A 43 -17.49 -2.58 3.20
CA LEU A 43 -17.47 -2.34 4.66
C LEU A 43 -16.06 -1.92 5.14
N GLU A 44 -15.93 -0.74 5.75
CA GLU A 44 -14.72 -0.28 6.44
C GLU A 44 -14.97 0.01 7.92
N GLY A 45 -14.26 -0.68 8.81
CA GLY A 45 -14.20 -0.37 10.24
C GLY A 45 -12.76 -0.49 10.73
N ALA A 46 -12.27 0.47 11.54
CA ALA A 46 -10.89 0.47 11.98
C ALA A 46 -10.63 -0.64 13.02
N GLY A 47 -11.48 -0.73 14.05
CA GLY A 47 -11.45 -1.82 15.01
C GLY A 47 -11.76 -3.14 14.30
N GLU A 48 -13.05 -3.42 14.12
CA GLU A 48 -13.53 -4.59 13.37
C GLU A 48 -14.40 -4.13 12.21
N ASN A 49 -14.25 -4.64 11.00
CA ASN A 49 -15.16 -4.23 9.92
C ASN A 49 -16.57 -4.76 10.18
N ALA A 50 -16.68 -6.04 10.51
CA ALA A 50 -17.95 -6.67 10.86
C ALA A 50 -17.83 -7.73 11.95
N GLY A 51 -18.92 -8.01 12.65
CA GLY A 51 -18.93 -9.11 13.62
C GLY A 51 -20.17 -9.23 14.49
N PHE A 52 -20.15 -10.25 15.35
CA PHE A 52 -21.23 -10.54 16.29
C PHE A 52 -20.73 -10.90 17.70
N GLY A 53 -21.39 -10.34 18.71
CA GLY A 53 -21.18 -10.64 20.13
C GLY A 53 -20.31 -9.62 20.88
N GLY A 54 -19.61 -10.10 21.92
CA GLY A 54 -18.81 -9.27 22.82
C GLY A 54 -19.59 -8.69 23.98
N SER A 55 -20.73 -8.05 23.73
CA SER A 55 -21.62 -7.54 24.77
C SER A 55 -22.70 -8.53 25.18
N VAL A 56 -23.22 -8.41 26.41
CA VAL A 56 -24.31 -9.25 26.91
C VAL A 56 -25.61 -8.88 26.19
N PRO A 57 -26.33 -9.85 25.58
CA PRO A 57 -27.66 -9.58 25.06
C PRO A 57 -28.66 -9.38 26.21
N ALA A 58 -29.61 -8.47 26.02
CA ALA A 58 -30.70 -8.24 26.97
C ALA A 58 -31.66 -9.44 27.06
N ILE A 59 -31.67 -10.31 26.04
CA ILE A 59 -32.48 -11.53 25.99
C ILE A 59 -31.62 -12.70 26.47
N THR A 60 -31.96 -13.27 27.64
CA THR A 60 -31.27 -14.45 28.18
C THR A 60 -31.39 -15.64 27.24
N GLY A 61 -30.28 -16.34 27.00
CA GLY A 61 -30.24 -17.51 26.10
C GLY A 61 -30.17 -17.17 24.61
N LEU A 62 -30.07 -15.88 24.24
CA LEU A 62 -30.00 -15.46 22.85
C LEU A 62 -28.65 -15.81 22.22
N VAL A 63 -28.70 -16.46 21.04
CA VAL A 63 -27.58 -16.66 20.13
C VAL A 63 -28.01 -16.13 18.75
N PRO A 64 -27.41 -15.06 18.22
CA PRO A 64 -27.67 -14.56 16.87
C PRO A 64 -27.60 -15.70 15.85
N SER A 65 -28.64 -15.88 15.05
CA SER A 65 -28.76 -17.04 14.17
C SER A 65 -29.08 -16.62 12.73
N ASP A 66 -28.84 -17.55 11.78
CA ASP A 66 -29.21 -17.38 10.38
C ASP A 66 -28.53 -16.15 9.75
N ILE A 67 -27.20 -16.14 9.82
CA ILE A 67 -26.35 -15.04 9.35
C ILE A 67 -25.82 -15.39 7.96
N GLU A 68 -26.29 -14.67 6.94
CA GLU A 68 -25.76 -14.72 5.57
C GLU A 68 -24.84 -13.52 5.33
N PHE A 69 -23.55 -13.79 5.10
CA PHE A 69 -22.54 -12.79 4.80
C PHE A 69 -21.91 -13.11 3.42
N ARG A 70 -22.46 -12.53 2.36
CA ARG A 70 -22.14 -12.95 0.98
C ARG A 70 -21.78 -11.82 0.05
N GLY A 71 -20.78 -12.00 -0.81
CA GLY A 71 -20.44 -11.03 -1.85
C GLY A 71 -19.89 -9.70 -1.33
N ASN A 72 -19.46 -9.62 -0.07
CA ASN A 72 -19.00 -8.36 0.50
C ASN A 72 -17.52 -8.14 0.21
N HIS A 73 -17.15 -6.87 0.05
CA HIS A 73 -15.78 -6.41 0.11
C HIS A 73 -15.55 -5.75 1.48
N VAL A 74 -14.72 -6.39 2.29
CA VAL A 74 -14.39 -6.01 3.65
C VAL A 74 -12.93 -5.57 3.68
N ALA A 75 -12.69 -4.27 3.82
CA ALA A 75 -11.33 -3.72 3.70
C ALA A 75 -11.01 -2.64 4.72
N LYS A 76 -9.73 -2.51 5.06
CA LYS A 76 -9.22 -1.33 5.77
C LYS A 76 -8.30 -0.53 4.86
N PRO A 77 -8.45 0.81 4.78
CA PRO A 77 -7.47 1.64 4.09
C PRO A 77 -6.09 1.53 4.74
N VAL A 78 -5.05 1.16 3.99
CA VAL A 78 -3.68 1.06 4.52
C VAL A 78 -3.15 2.39 5.10
N SER A 79 -3.74 3.51 4.68
CA SER A 79 -3.45 4.85 5.21
C SER A 79 -3.85 5.03 6.69
N TRP A 80 -4.58 4.08 7.27
CA TRP A 80 -5.00 4.04 8.67
C TRP A 80 -3.94 3.46 9.61
N ARG A 81 -2.91 2.79 9.06
CA ARG A 81 -1.77 2.26 9.84
C ARG A 81 -1.15 3.34 10.71
N GLY A 82 -0.99 3.05 12.01
CA GLY A 82 -0.40 3.97 12.99
C GLY A 82 -1.26 5.19 13.34
N LYS A 83 -2.53 5.26 12.89
CA LYS A 83 -3.44 6.37 13.18
C LYS A 83 -4.64 5.97 14.04
N TRP A 84 -5.24 4.84 13.74
CA TRP A 84 -6.43 4.34 14.42
C TRP A 84 -6.13 3.02 15.09
N LEU A 85 -6.92 2.69 16.11
CA LEU A 85 -6.89 1.39 16.75
C LEU A 85 -7.40 0.35 15.76
N VAL A 86 -6.56 -0.61 15.39
CA VAL A 86 -6.91 -1.67 14.43
C VAL A 86 -7.00 -3.05 15.05
N LYS A 87 -8.03 -3.79 14.65
CA LYS A 87 -8.19 -5.24 14.91
C LYS A 87 -8.60 -5.94 13.62
N ASN A 88 -9.51 -6.93 13.68
CA ASN A 88 -9.72 -7.93 12.62
C ASN A 88 -10.68 -7.46 11.52
N LEU A 89 -10.73 -8.18 10.40
CA LEU A 89 -11.71 -7.91 9.34
C LEU A 89 -13.09 -8.47 9.73
N PHE A 90 -13.11 -9.65 10.36
CA PHE A 90 -14.35 -10.22 10.89
C PHE A 90 -14.13 -10.89 12.24
N GLU A 91 -15.05 -10.67 13.19
CA GLU A 91 -15.01 -11.32 14.50
C GLU A 91 -16.37 -11.92 14.90
N LEU A 92 -16.35 -13.20 15.27
CA LEU A 92 -17.47 -13.87 15.94
C LEU A 92 -17.09 -14.19 17.38
N LYS A 93 -17.95 -13.74 18.29
CA LYS A 93 -17.94 -14.11 19.71
C LYS A 93 -19.18 -14.91 20.10
N THR A 94 -20.20 -14.92 19.25
CA THR A 94 -21.41 -15.74 19.35
C THR A 94 -22.07 -15.83 17.98
N GLY A 95 -22.73 -16.94 17.67
CA GLY A 95 -23.57 -17.07 16.48
C GLY A 95 -23.90 -18.51 16.10
N ARG A 96 -24.92 -18.71 15.27
CA ARG A 96 -25.35 -20.04 14.79
C ARG A 96 -25.81 -19.99 13.33
N ARG A 97 -25.52 -21.04 12.55
CA ARG A 97 -25.93 -21.15 11.13
C ARG A 97 -25.47 -19.93 10.35
N ILE A 98 -24.15 -19.83 10.20
CA ILE A 98 -23.49 -18.69 9.59
C ILE A 98 -22.89 -19.13 8.27
N LYS A 99 -23.16 -18.37 7.21
CA LYS A 99 -22.63 -18.61 5.88
C LYS A 99 -21.83 -17.41 5.39
N PHE A 100 -20.55 -17.61 5.14
CA PHE A 100 -19.66 -16.70 4.42
C PHE A 100 -19.42 -17.25 3.02
N ASP A 101 -19.85 -16.53 1.99
CA ASP A 101 -19.70 -16.99 0.61
C ASP A 101 -19.29 -15.86 -0.34
N GLY A 102 -18.28 -16.07 -1.20
CA GLY A 102 -17.95 -15.09 -2.24
C GLY A 102 -17.49 -13.72 -1.75
N ASN A 103 -16.86 -13.61 -0.58
CA ASN A 103 -16.40 -12.33 -0.03
C ASN A 103 -14.92 -12.07 -0.35
N LEU A 104 -14.55 -10.80 -0.43
CA LEU A 104 -13.17 -10.31 -0.44
C LEU A 104 -12.86 -9.66 0.92
N PHE A 105 -11.92 -10.23 1.66
CA PHE A 105 -11.39 -9.69 2.91
C PHE A 105 -9.96 -9.20 2.67
N GLU A 106 -9.68 -7.91 2.86
CA GLU A 106 -8.33 -7.39 2.63
C GLU A 106 -7.84 -6.33 3.60
N ASN A 107 -6.51 -6.28 3.77
CA ASN A 107 -5.76 -5.30 4.57
C ASN A 107 -6.03 -5.42 6.08
N ASN A 108 -5.28 -6.31 6.74
CA ASN A 108 -5.34 -6.49 8.19
C ASN A 108 -3.93 -6.55 8.78
N TRP A 109 -3.65 -5.84 9.86
CA TRP A 109 -2.30 -5.83 10.44
C TRP A 109 -2.31 -5.91 11.96
N ALA A 110 -1.18 -6.29 12.53
CA ALA A 110 -1.00 -6.29 13.97
C ALA A 110 -1.03 -4.85 14.53
N ASP A 111 -1.91 -4.64 15.51
CA ASP A 111 -2.03 -3.39 16.26
C ASP A 111 -2.66 -3.69 17.64
N ALA A 112 -3.90 -3.26 17.91
CA ALA A 112 -4.57 -3.57 19.18
C ALA A 112 -4.96 -5.04 19.33
N GLN A 113 -4.91 -5.80 18.24
CA GLN A 113 -4.90 -7.26 18.27
C GLN A 113 -3.78 -7.82 17.40
N VAL A 114 -3.53 -9.12 17.55
CA VAL A 114 -2.36 -9.82 17.01
C VAL A 114 -2.27 -9.75 15.48
N GLY A 115 -3.37 -9.50 14.77
CA GLY A 115 -3.38 -9.33 13.30
C GLY A 115 -4.00 -10.50 12.52
N TYR A 116 -4.84 -11.32 13.16
CA TYR A 116 -5.65 -12.32 12.47
C TYR A 116 -6.81 -11.67 11.71
N ALA A 117 -7.04 -12.10 10.46
CA ALA A 117 -8.08 -11.53 9.60
C ALA A 117 -9.48 -11.91 10.09
N ILE A 118 -9.68 -13.20 10.39
CA ILE A 118 -10.94 -13.79 10.83
C ILE A 118 -10.74 -14.41 12.21
N VAL A 119 -11.58 -14.00 13.16
CA VAL A 119 -11.45 -14.43 14.56
C VAL A 119 -12.77 -15.04 15.04
N LEU A 120 -12.73 -16.32 15.42
CA LEU A 120 -13.84 -17.06 16.00
C LEU A 120 -13.48 -17.40 17.44
N THR A 121 -13.87 -16.53 18.38
CA THR A 121 -13.48 -16.68 19.78
C THR A 121 -14.72 -16.54 20.63
N VAL A 122 -15.38 -17.66 20.94
CA VAL A 122 -16.61 -17.63 21.72
C VAL A 122 -16.35 -16.97 23.07
N ARG A 123 -16.95 -15.82 23.33
CA ARG A 123 -16.72 -15.02 24.55
C ARG A 123 -17.81 -14.00 24.79
N THR A 124 -17.86 -13.47 25.99
CA THR A 124 -18.78 -12.39 26.35
C THR A 124 -18.19 -11.53 27.47
N GLU A 125 -18.57 -10.26 27.53
CA GLU A 125 -18.11 -9.35 28.58
C GLU A 125 -18.45 -9.91 29.97
N ALA A 126 -17.44 -9.92 30.85
CA ALA A 126 -17.53 -10.37 32.24
C ALA A 126 -18.21 -11.75 32.43
N CYS A 127 -18.19 -12.61 31.40
CA CYS A 127 -18.65 -13.99 31.47
C CYS A 127 -20.14 -14.16 31.83
N GLN A 128 -20.95 -13.14 31.50
CA GLN A 128 -22.37 -13.07 31.89
C GLN A 128 -23.32 -13.85 30.96
N ALA A 129 -22.83 -14.29 29.79
CA ALA A 129 -23.60 -15.03 28.78
C ALA A 129 -22.93 -16.37 28.44
N LEU A 130 -22.85 -17.28 29.42
CA LEU A 130 -22.20 -18.59 29.27
C LEU A 130 -22.89 -19.53 28.26
N TRP A 131 -24.11 -19.19 27.82
CA TRP A 131 -24.80 -19.91 26.75
C TRP A 131 -24.27 -19.57 25.35
N ASN A 132 -23.39 -18.56 25.20
CA ASN A 132 -22.80 -18.21 23.91
C ASN A 132 -22.06 -19.40 23.31
N THR A 133 -22.25 -19.59 22.01
CA THR A 133 -21.61 -20.61 21.17
C THR A 133 -21.32 -19.98 19.80
N ILE A 134 -20.43 -20.60 19.04
CA ILE A 134 -20.28 -20.38 17.60
C ILE A 134 -20.49 -21.74 16.95
N GLU A 135 -21.55 -21.92 16.17
CA GLU A 135 -21.83 -23.23 15.57
C GLU A 135 -22.43 -23.17 14.17
N ASP A 136 -22.17 -24.23 13.40
CA ASP A 136 -22.62 -24.37 12.01
C ASP A 136 -22.14 -23.22 11.13
N VAL A 137 -20.81 -23.10 11.01
CA VAL A 137 -20.13 -22.05 10.23
C VAL A 137 -19.64 -22.63 8.91
N GLU A 138 -20.09 -22.05 7.81
CA GLU A 138 -19.58 -22.32 6.46
C GLU A 138 -18.81 -21.11 5.96
N PHE A 139 -17.51 -21.25 5.73
CA PHE A 139 -16.65 -20.24 5.13
C PHE A 139 -16.16 -20.73 3.78
N THR A 140 -16.87 -20.36 2.71
CA THR A 140 -16.67 -20.89 1.36
C THR A 140 -16.43 -19.85 0.30
N ASN A 141 -15.64 -20.17 -0.71
CA ASN A 141 -15.51 -19.34 -1.92
C ASN A 141 -15.04 -17.90 -1.66
N ASN A 142 -14.24 -17.67 -0.61
CA ASN A 142 -13.76 -16.33 -0.25
C ASN A 142 -12.30 -16.12 -0.65
N ILE A 143 -11.93 -14.85 -0.80
CA ILE A 143 -10.54 -14.40 -0.87
C ILE A 143 -10.21 -13.68 0.43
N VAL A 144 -9.13 -14.08 1.09
CA VAL A 144 -8.56 -13.36 2.24
C VAL A 144 -7.13 -12.98 1.86
N ARG A 145 -6.83 -11.68 1.78
CA ARG A 145 -5.51 -11.22 1.35
C ARG A 145 -4.94 -10.07 2.14
N HIS A 146 -3.63 -9.90 2.06
CA HIS A 146 -2.94 -8.75 2.66
C HIS A 146 -3.17 -8.69 4.18
N THR A 147 -2.85 -9.79 4.87
CA THR A 147 -3.13 -9.93 6.31
C THR A 147 -1.96 -10.51 7.09
N GLY A 148 -1.87 -10.16 8.38
CA GLY A 148 -0.82 -10.66 9.27
C GLY A 148 -0.92 -12.17 9.54
N SER A 149 -2.12 -12.68 9.75
CA SER A 149 -2.45 -14.11 9.84
C SER A 149 -3.91 -14.31 9.37
N ALA A 150 -4.30 -15.51 8.95
CA ALA A 150 -5.65 -15.74 8.40
C ALA A 150 -6.71 -16.02 9.49
N PHE A 151 -6.61 -17.16 10.20
CA PHE A 151 -7.64 -17.59 11.17
C PHE A 151 -7.12 -17.77 12.59
N ASN A 152 -7.90 -17.28 13.56
CA ASN A 152 -7.81 -17.67 14.97
C ASN A 152 -9.15 -18.21 15.46
N ILE A 153 -9.17 -19.46 15.89
CA ILE A 153 -10.37 -20.14 16.38
C ILE A 153 -10.10 -20.69 17.78
N THR A 154 -10.80 -20.15 18.79
CA THR A 154 -10.79 -20.69 20.16
C THR A 154 -12.12 -21.35 20.46
N GLY A 155 -12.05 -22.64 20.80
CA GLY A 155 -13.21 -23.50 20.97
C GLY A 155 -14.04 -23.19 22.21
N ARG A 156 -13.45 -22.56 23.22
CA ARG A 156 -14.11 -22.07 24.43
C ARG A 156 -13.57 -20.69 24.80
N ASP A 157 -14.29 -20.03 25.69
CA ASP A 157 -13.79 -18.82 26.35
C ASP A 157 -12.57 -19.20 27.20
N ASP A 158 -11.44 -18.58 26.89
CA ASP A 158 -10.13 -18.81 27.49
C ASP A 158 -9.90 -17.89 28.71
N TYR A 159 -10.88 -17.08 29.09
CA TYR A 159 -10.82 -16.26 30.29
C TYR A 159 -11.03 -17.11 31.56
N PRO A 160 -10.18 -16.98 32.60
CA PRO A 160 -10.30 -17.78 33.81
C PRO A 160 -11.69 -17.70 34.46
N GLY A 161 -12.33 -18.86 34.67
CA GLY A 161 -13.65 -18.98 35.31
C GLY A 161 -14.84 -18.84 34.36
N CYS A 162 -14.59 -18.71 33.05
CA CYS A 162 -15.62 -18.47 32.05
C CYS A 162 -15.75 -19.69 31.16
N VAL A 163 -16.85 -20.42 31.29
CA VAL A 163 -17.08 -21.64 30.52
C VAL A 163 -18.25 -21.40 29.57
N SER A 164 -17.94 -20.94 28.36
CA SER A 164 -18.91 -20.84 27.27
C SER A 164 -19.33 -22.24 26.77
N GLN A 165 -20.34 -22.30 25.91
CA GLN A 165 -20.53 -23.47 25.06
C GLN A 165 -19.35 -23.59 24.08
N GLN A 166 -19.10 -24.81 23.60
CA GLN A 166 -18.00 -25.09 22.69
C GLN A 166 -18.33 -24.63 21.26
N VAL A 167 -17.34 -24.13 20.53
CA VAL A 167 -17.43 -23.91 19.08
C VAL A 167 -17.53 -25.26 18.37
N ARG A 168 -18.46 -25.40 17.43
CA ARG A 168 -18.60 -26.66 16.68
C ARG A 168 -19.07 -26.53 15.24
N ASN A 169 -18.80 -27.55 14.44
CA ASN A 169 -19.22 -27.67 13.04
C ASN A 169 -18.75 -26.47 12.20
N VAL A 170 -17.43 -26.32 12.06
CA VAL A 170 -16.82 -25.25 11.27
C VAL A 170 -16.23 -25.84 9.99
N LEU A 171 -16.69 -25.37 8.84
CA LEU A 171 -16.18 -25.72 7.51
C LEU A 171 -15.50 -24.50 6.88
N ILE A 172 -14.22 -24.64 6.53
CA ILE A 172 -13.45 -23.66 5.75
C ILE A 172 -13.08 -24.34 4.43
N ARG A 173 -13.80 -24.03 3.36
CA ARG A 173 -13.65 -24.77 2.09
C ARG A 173 -13.57 -23.88 0.87
N ASN A 174 -12.71 -24.23 -0.08
CA ASN A 174 -12.64 -23.55 -1.38
C ASN A 174 -12.33 -22.05 -1.27
N ASN A 175 -11.35 -21.67 -0.44
CA ASN A 175 -10.94 -20.27 -0.29
C ASN A 175 -9.50 -20.08 -0.78
N PHE A 176 -9.22 -18.86 -1.22
CA PHE A 176 -7.88 -18.42 -1.58
C PHE A 176 -7.34 -17.46 -0.52
N PHE A 177 -6.18 -17.80 0.04
CA PHE A 177 -5.46 -16.96 0.99
C PHE A 177 -4.18 -16.47 0.34
N GLU A 178 -4.08 -15.16 0.14
CA GLU A 178 -2.95 -14.52 -0.55
C GLU A 178 -2.22 -13.56 0.38
N ASP A 179 -0.90 -13.50 0.31
CA ASP A 179 -0.12 -12.53 1.10
C ASP A 179 -0.48 -12.57 2.61
N ILE A 180 -0.48 -13.78 3.18
CA ILE A 180 -0.59 -13.98 4.62
C ILE A 180 0.83 -13.86 5.21
N SER A 181 1.24 -12.63 5.50
CA SER A 181 2.63 -12.26 5.73
C SER A 181 2.81 -11.52 7.06
N GLY A 182 3.49 -12.20 7.99
CA GLY A 182 3.95 -11.58 9.23
C GLY A 182 4.95 -10.44 8.99
N LEU A 183 5.74 -10.55 7.92
CA LEU A 183 6.74 -9.55 7.55
C LEU A 183 6.12 -8.24 7.04
N ARG A 184 5.07 -8.31 6.21
CA ARG A 184 4.43 -7.14 5.59
C ARG A 184 3.28 -6.55 6.41
N TRP A 185 2.59 -7.39 7.17
CA TRP A 185 1.37 -7.03 7.87
C TRP A 185 1.48 -7.18 9.40
N GLY A 186 2.64 -7.55 9.93
CA GLY A 186 2.79 -7.89 11.35
C GLY A 186 2.14 -9.23 11.69
N ALA A 187 2.21 -9.69 12.94
CA ALA A 187 1.78 -11.03 13.38
C ALA A 187 2.76 -12.16 12.99
N GLY A 188 2.26 -13.40 12.93
CA GLY A 188 3.05 -14.61 12.69
C GLY A 188 3.04 -15.12 11.25
N GLY A 189 2.24 -14.56 10.34
CA GLY A 189 2.08 -15.11 8.98
C GLY A 189 1.36 -16.45 8.95
N ASN A 190 0.57 -16.79 9.98
CA ASN A 190 0.02 -18.13 10.13
C ASN A 190 -1.28 -18.29 9.35
N PHE A 191 -1.53 -19.49 8.83
CA PHE A 191 -2.82 -19.81 8.24
C PHE A 191 -3.89 -20.04 9.32
N LEU A 192 -3.67 -21.00 10.23
CA LEU A 192 -4.67 -21.37 11.24
C LEU A 192 -4.04 -21.43 12.63
N LEU A 193 -4.68 -20.80 13.60
CA LEU A 193 -4.61 -21.17 15.02
C LEU A 193 -5.96 -21.77 15.42
N ALA A 194 -5.96 -23.00 15.93
CA ALA A 194 -7.17 -23.68 16.37
C ALA A 194 -6.95 -24.39 17.71
N THR A 195 -7.83 -24.14 18.67
CA THR A 195 -7.83 -24.81 19.99
C THR A 195 -9.24 -25.24 20.37
N GLU A 196 -9.39 -26.40 21.00
CA GLU A 196 -10.66 -26.86 21.60
C GLU A 196 -11.90 -26.88 20.69
N VAL A 197 -11.77 -26.90 19.36
CA VAL A 197 -12.93 -26.90 18.46
C VAL A 197 -13.51 -28.31 18.37
N ASN A 198 -14.83 -28.45 18.22
CA ASN A 198 -15.48 -29.73 17.93
C ASN A 198 -15.96 -29.77 16.48
N ASP A 199 -15.39 -30.65 15.65
CA ASP A 199 -15.67 -30.76 14.21
C ASP A 199 -15.21 -29.51 13.43
N LEU A 200 -13.91 -29.48 13.12
CA LEU A 200 -13.26 -28.45 12.31
C LEU A 200 -12.75 -29.05 11.01
N ARG A 201 -13.28 -28.60 9.87
CA ARG A 201 -12.97 -29.12 8.55
C ARG A 201 -12.38 -28.03 7.66
N LEU A 202 -11.21 -28.30 7.10
CA LEU A 202 -10.52 -27.45 6.14
C LEU A 202 -10.27 -28.24 4.86
N ASP A 203 -10.88 -27.79 3.76
CA ASP A 203 -10.93 -28.58 2.53
C ASP A 203 -10.75 -27.72 1.27
N HIS A 204 -9.95 -28.14 0.29
CA HIS A 204 -9.76 -27.39 -0.97
C HIS A 204 -9.35 -25.92 -0.79
N ASN A 205 -8.49 -25.56 0.16
CA ASN A 205 -7.98 -24.19 0.27
C ASN A 205 -6.61 -24.05 -0.39
N THR A 206 -6.36 -22.96 -1.10
CA THR A 206 -5.03 -22.58 -1.57
C THR A 206 -4.48 -21.45 -0.70
N VAL A 207 -3.31 -21.66 -0.09
CA VAL A 207 -2.80 -20.79 0.99
C VAL A 207 -1.36 -20.35 0.74
N LEU A 208 -1.18 -19.04 0.51
CA LEU A 208 0.11 -18.37 0.38
C LEU A 208 0.44 -17.64 1.68
N HIS A 209 1.03 -18.39 2.61
CA HIS A 209 1.44 -17.87 3.92
C HIS A 209 2.96 -17.90 4.09
N GLU A 210 3.47 -17.18 5.09
CA GLU A 210 4.90 -17.16 5.46
C GLU A 210 5.20 -17.90 6.76
N GLY A 211 4.23 -17.96 7.68
CA GLY A 211 4.32 -18.58 9.00
C GLY A 211 3.95 -20.07 8.98
N SER A 212 3.41 -20.58 10.09
CA SER A 212 2.96 -21.98 10.19
C SER A 212 1.60 -22.21 9.53
N ALA A 213 1.40 -23.43 9.03
CA ALA A 213 0.14 -23.86 8.43
C ALA A 213 -0.95 -24.04 9.49
N VAL A 214 -0.63 -24.71 10.59
CA VAL A 214 -1.56 -24.95 11.70
C VAL A 214 -0.81 -24.79 13.01
N LEU A 215 -1.37 -24.01 13.92
CA LEU A 215 -0.94 -23.87 15.30
C LEU A 215 -2.02 -24.38 16.25
N SER A 216 -1.60 -24.95 17.37
CA SER A 216 -2.50 -25.37 18.45
C SER A 216 -1.80 -25.32 19.81
N HIS A 217 -2.59 -25.10 20.86
CA HIS A 217 -2.16 -25.21 22.26
C HIS A 217 -3.38 -25.56 23.12
N GLY A 218 -3.18 -25.81 24.41
CA GLY A 218 -4.27 -26.09 25.35
C GLY A 218 -4.95 -27.43 25.08
N ASP A 219 -6.27 -27.48 25.23
CA ASP A 219 -7.01 -28.73 25.07
C ASP A 219 -7.26 -29.09 23.58
N PRO A 220 -7.37 -30.40 23.25
CA PRO A 220 -7.43 -30.85 21.85
C PRO A 220 -8.66 -30.36 21.07
N THR A 221 -8.45 -30.10 19.78
CA THR A 221 -9.52 -29.97 18.78
C THR A 221 -9.90 -31.37 18.28
N THR A 222 -11.21 -31.67 18.22
CA THR A 222 -11.75 -32.99 17.83
C THR A 222 -12.47 -32.91 16.48
N GLY A 223 -12.62 -34.04 15.79
CA GLY A 223 -13.25 -34.06 14.46
C GLY A 223 -12.48 -33.26 13.41
N PHE A 224 -11.16 -33.13 13.57
CA PHE A 224 -10.31 -32.34 12.68
C PHE A 224 -10.13 -33.03 11.33
N VAL A 225 -10.60 -32.40 10.26
CA VAL A 225 -10.42 -32.85 8.88
C VAL A 225 -9.63 -31.78 8.13
N PHE A 226 -8.49 -32.16 7.58
CA PHE A 226 -7.63 -31.28 6.80
C PHE A 226 -7.30 -32.01 5.49
N THR A 227 -8.06 -31.71 4.44
CA THR A 227 -8.00 -32.45 3.18
C THR A 227 -7.87 -31.57 1.96
N ASN A 228 -7.22 -32.08 0.91
CA ASN A 228 -7.22 -31.43 -0.41
C ASN A 228 -6.69 -29.98 -0.41
N ASN A 229 -5.93 -29.54 0.61
CA ASN A 229 -5.42 -28.17 0.68
C ASN A 229 -4.06 -28.05 -0.04
N LEU A 230 -3.76 -26.86 -0.57
CA LEU A 230 -2.53 -26.54 -1.27
C LEU A 230 -1.81 -25.41 -0.53
N LEU A 231 -0.65 -25.70 0.08
CA LEU A 231 0.07 -24.76 0.94
C LEU A 231 1.56 -25.12 1.09
N LYS A 232 2.29 -24.31 1.86
CA LYS A 232 3.71 -24.52 2.19
C LYS A 232 3.85 -25.01 3.64
N HIS A 233 4.94 -25.71 3.93
CA HIS A 233 5.33 -26.05 5.30
C HIS A 233 5.81 -24.82 6.06
N ASN A 234 6.69 -24.02 5.44
CA ASN A 234 7.28 -22.82 6.03
C ASN A 234 7.86 -23.07 7.45
N THR A 235 7.62 -22.16 8.40
CA THR A 235 8.30 -22.12 9.72
C THR A 235 8.22 -23.46 10.45
N TYR A 236 7.01 -23.97 10.70
CA TYR A 236 6.82 -25.23 11.42
C TYR A 236 5.74 -26.15 10.83
N GLY A 237 5.11 -25.81 9.71
CA GLY A 237 4.00 -26.57 9.14
C GLY A 237 2.86 -26.71 10.14
N VAL A 238 2.56 -27.94 10.58
CA VAL A 238 1.63 -28.21 11.67
C VAL A 238 2.41 -28.29 12.99
N PHE A 239 2.15 -27.38 13.93
CA PHE A 239 2.89 -27.28 15.18
C PHE A 239 1.98 -26.99 16.37
N GLY A 240 2.36 -27.44 17.55
CA GLY A 240 1.64 -27.12 18.77
C GLY A 240 2.56 -27.12 19.98
N ASP A 241 2.15 -26.38 21.02
CA ASP A 241 3.00 -26.08 22.16
C ASP A 241 3.55 -27.35 22.82
N GLY A 242 4.85 -27.37 23.08
CA GLY A 242 5.55 -28.53 23.65
C GLY A 242 5.67 -29.76 22.75
N GLN A 243 5.25 -29.68 21.49
CA GLN A 243 5.33 -30.78 20.51
C GLN A 243 6.31 -30.47 19.38
N SER A 244 6.64 -31.50 18.58
CA SER A 244 7.37 -31.34 17.33
C SER A 244 6.41 -31.26 16.14
N SER A 245 6.87 -30.63 15.05
CA SER A 245 6.10 -30.46 13.83
C SER A 245 5.58 -31.79 13.24
N GLY A 246 4.35 -31.78 12.72
CA GLY A 246 3.70 -32.89 12.04
C GLY A 246 2.97 -33.84 12.99
N ASN A 247 3.23 -35.16 12.88
CA ASN A 247 2.51 -36.24 13.54
C ASN A 247 2.46 -36.11 15.06
N ALA A 248 3.50 -35.58 15.71
CA ALA A 248 3.48 -35.37 17.17
C ALA A 248 2.42 -34.34 17.58
N THR A 249 2.35 -33.21 16.90
CA THR A 249 1.28 -32.22 17.06
C THR A 249 -0.08 -32.80 16.67
N LEU A 250 -0.19 -33.45 15.49
CA LEU A 250 -1.45 -34.04 15.02
C LEU A 250 -2.03 -35.03 16.02
N ASN A 251 -1.21 -35.91 16.59
CA ASN A 251 -1.68 -36.91 17.56
C ASN A 251 -2.07 -36.30 18.92
N THR A 252 -1.42 -35.20 19.31
CA THR A 252 -1.64 -34.56 20.62
C THR A 252 -2.86 -33.64 20.58
N TYR A 253 -2.90 -32.74 19.61
CA TYR A 253 -3.87 -31.65 19.57
C TYR A 253 -5.03 -31.90 18.61
N PHE A 254 -4.92 -32.90 17.73
CA PHE A 254 -5.96 -33.28 16.75
C PHE A 254 -6.19 -34.80 16.74
N PRO A 255 -6.52 -35.42 17.89
CA PRO A 255 -6.69 -36.87 17.98
C PRO A 255 -7.78 -37.36 17.02
N GLY A 256 -7.48 -38.43 16.28
CA GLY A 256 -8.40 -38.99 15.28
C GLY A 256 -8.55 -38.14 14.02
N ASN A 257 -7.61 -37.22 13.74
CA ASN A 257 -7.64 -36.39 12.54
C ASN A 257 -7.73 -37.18 11.24
N ILE A 258 -8.34 -36.57 10.24
CA ILE A 258 -8.26 -36.99 8.83
C ILE A 258 -7.37 -35.97 8.12
N PHE A 259 -6.09 -36.28 7.93
CA PHE A 259 -5.11 -35.40 7.32
C PHE A 259 -4.54 -36.05 6.05
N ARG A 260 -5.14 -35.77 4.90
CA ARG A 260 -4.79 -36.44 3.62
C ARG A 260 -5.04 -35.59 2.38
N ARG A 261 -4.32 -35.92 1.30
CA ARG A 261 -4.36 -35.27 -0.02
C ARG A 261 -4.06 -33.78 0.01
N ASN A 262 -3.30 -33.33 1.01
CA ASN A 262 -2.79 -31.97 1.04
C ASN A 262 -1.46 -31.91 0.30
N PHE A 263 -1.29 -30.88 -0.52
CA PHE A 263 -0.01 -30.47 -1.06
C PHE A 263 0.68 -29.55 -0.05
N ILE A 264 1.82 -30.00 0.50
CA ILE A 264 2.55 -29.28 1.55
C ILE A 264 4.01 -29.14 1.12
N ALA A 265 4.30 -28.06 0.40
CA ALA A 265 5.65 -27.83 -0.12
C ALA A 265 6.68 -27.63 0.99
N GLY A 266 7.81 -28.33 0.90
CA GLY A 266 8.92 -28.26 1.85
C GLY A 266 8.73 -29.06 3.14
N ALA A 267 7.62 -29.79 3.31
CA ALA A 267 7.43 -30.66 4.46
C ALA A 267 8.28 -31.94 4.37
N ASN A 268 8.78 -32.42 5.49
CA ASN A 268 9.47 -33.71 5.57
C ASN A 268 8.44 -34.85 5.59
N PRO A 269 8.37 -35.72 4.55
CA PRO A 269 7.36 -36.78 4.47
C PRO A 269 7.35 -37.73 5.68
N SER A 270 8.50 -37.95 6.33
CA SER A 270 8.59 -38.84 7.49
C SER A 270 7.92 -38.30 8.75
N ARG A 271 7.61 -36.99 8.77
CA ARG A 271 6.96 -36.32 9.92
C ARG A 271 5.45 -36.20 9.78
N TYR A 272 4.86 -36.57 8.65
CA TYR A 272 3.44 -36.35 8.38
C TYR A 272 2.76 -37.62 7.84
N PRO A 273 1.41 -37.68 7.76
CA PRO A 273 0.70 -38.84 7.23
C PRO A 273 1.01 -39.10 5.76
N ALA A 274 1.20 -40.36 5.37
CA ALA A 274 1.74 -40.72 4.06
C ALA A 274 0.84 -40.33 2.86
N ASP A 275 -0.49 -40.32 3.03
CA ASP A 275 -1.45 -40.00 1.96
C ASP A 275 -1.54 -38.47 1.73
N ASN A 276 -0.44 -37.81 1.41
CA ASN A 276 -0.33 -36.38 1.08
C ASN A 276 0.78 -36.17 0.03
N PHE A 277 0.87 -34.96 -0.53
CA PHE A 277 1.87 -34.59 -1.53
C PHE A 277 2.93 -33.68 -0.91
N TYR A 278 4.17 -34.16 -0.86
CA TYR A 278 5.29 -33.49 -0.18
C TYR A 278 6.37 -33.07 -1.18
N GLU A 279 6.04 -32.09 -2.00
CA GLU A 279 6.97 -31.55 -2.97
C GLU A 279 8.04 -30.66 -2.31
N PRO A 280 9.27 -30.59 -2.84
CA PRO A 280 10.31 -29.70 -2.31
C PRO A 280 9.99 -28.22 -2.48
N SER A 281 9.21 -27.85 -3.50
CA SER A 281 8.88 -26.46 -3.81
C SER A 281 7.39 -26.29 -4.09
N PHE A 282 6.90 -25.07 -3.90
CA PHE A 282 5.50 -24.75 -4.16
C PHE A 282 5.18 -24.72 -5.66
N GLU A 283 6.14 -24.32 -6.49
CA GLU A 283 5.99 -24.28 -7.96
C GLU A 283 5.82 -25.67 -8.58
N ASN A 284 6.20 -26.73 -7.87
CA ASN A 284 5.95 -28.11 -8.31
C ASN A 284 4.47 -28.43 -8.40
N ALA A 285 3.57 -27.62 -7.82
CA ALA A 285 2.15 -27.71 -8.07
C ALA A 285 1.79 -27.50 -9.54
N VAL A 286 2.64 -26.84 -10.33
CA VAL A 286 2.44 -26.49 -11.75
C VAL A 286 1.20 -25.62 -11.93
N PHE A 287 1.38 -24.33 -11.67
CA PHE A 287 0.34 -23.32 -11.85
C PHE A 287 0.27 -22.84 -13.30
N VAL A 288 -0.85 -22.21 -13.66
CA VAL A 288 -1.02 -21.55 -14.96
C VAL A 288 -0.03 -20.39 -15.10
N ASP A 289 0.05 -19.50 -14.09
CA ASP A 289 1.00 -18.38 -14.08
C ASP A 289 1.16 -17.82 -12.65
N ALA A 290 1.94 -18.51 -11.84
CA ALA A 290 2.20 -18.08 -10.46
C ALA A 290 2.97 -16.75 -10.36
N SER A 291 3.78 -16.40 -11.37
CA SER A 291 4.53 -15.14 -11.43
C SER A 291 3.63 -13.91 -11.46
N ASN A 292 2.48 -14.01 -12.13
CA ASN A 292 1.47 -12.95 -12.19
C ASN A 292 0.29 -13.18 -11.22
N GLY A 293 0.47 -14.03 -10.21
CA GLY A 293 -0.55 -14.27 -9.17
C GLY A 293 -1.69 -15.22 -9.58
N ASN A 294 -1.59 -15.90 -10.72
CA ASN A 294 -2.57 -16.88 -11.16
C ASN A 294 -2.20 -18.30 -10.67
N TYR A 295 -2.63 -18.61 -9.46
CA TYR A 295 -2.38 -19.89 -8.79
C TYR A 295 -3.39 -21.00 -9.15
N ARG A 296 -4.08 -20.88 -10.29
CA ARG A 296 -4.84 -22.01 -10.84
C ARG A 296 -3.87 -23.14 -11.19
N LEU A 297 -4.21 -24.38 -10.85
CA LEU A 297 -3.46 -25.52 -11.34
C LEU A 297 -3.61 -25.63 -12.86
N ALA A 298 -2.49 -25.74 -13.56
CA ALA A 298 -2.48 -25.98 -14.99
C ALA A 298 -3.07 -27.36 -15.31
N GLU A 299 -3.58 -27.54 -16.54
CA GLU A 299 -4.19 -28.82 -16.95
C GLU A 299 -3.20 -29.99 -16.87
N GLY A 300 -1.91 -29.72 -17.09
CA GLY A 300 -0.84 -30.71 -16.94
C GLY A 300 -0.38 -30.96 -15.50
N SER A 301 -0.96 -30.28 -14.50
CA SER A 301 -0.59 -30.48 -13.10
C SER A 301 -0.98 -31.88 -12.62
N PRO A 302 -0.08 -32.63 -11.97
CA PRO A 302 -0.41 -33.91 -11.39
C PRO A 302 -1.42 -33.79 -10.23
N TYR A 303 -1.70 -32.58 -9.74
CA TYR A 303 -2.65 -32.32 -8.65
C TYR A 303 -4.01 -31.82 -9.14
N LYS A 304 -4.22 -31.66 -10.45
CA LYS A 304 -5.48 -31.17 -11.05
C LYS A 304 -6.69 -32.07 -10.78
N TYR A 305 -6.47 -33.36 -10.56
CA TYR A 305 -7.53 -34.36 -10.31
C TYR A 305 -7.17 -35.32 -9.16
N ALA A 306 -6.28 -34.88 -8.26
CA ALA A 306 -5.66 -35.76 -7.27
C ALA A 306 -6.30 -35.71 -5.86
N ALA A 307 -7.28 -34.83 -5.68
CA ALA A 307 -8.02 -34.70 -4.43
C ALA A 307 -8.87 -35.94 -4.13
N THR A 308 -9.35 -36.06 -2.89
CA THR A 308 -10.15 -37.22 -2.44
C THR A 308 -11.48 -37.39 -3.18
N ASP A 309 -11.98 -36.33 -3.83
CA ASP A 309 -13.22 -36.28 -4.60
C ASP A 309 -12.99 -36.30 -6.12
N GLY A 310 -11.74 -36.48 -6.57
CA GLY A 310 -11.36 -36.45 -7.99
C GLY A 310 -11.23 -35.05 -8.58
N LYS A 311 -11.36 -33.98 -7.77
CA LYS A 311 -11.09 -32.60 -8.19
C LYS A 311 -9.62 -32.22 -7.97
N GLN A 312 -9.33 -30.94 -8.17
CA GLN A 312 -8.01 -30.36 -7.93
C GLN A 312 -7.69 -30.19 -6.45
N VAL A 313 -6.42 -30.38 -6.09
CA VAL A 313 -5.91 -29.98 -4.78
C VAL A 313 -5.82 -28.45 -4.74
N GLY A 314 -6.22 -27.85 -3.62
CA GLY A 314 -6.40 -26.41 -3.48
C GLY A 314 -7.78 -25.96 -3.95
N CYS A 315 -7.98 -24.65 -3.99
CA CYS A 315 -9.27 -24.05 -4.35
C CYS A 315 -9.53 -24.07 -5.86
N ASP A 316 -10.82 -24.12 -6.19
CA ASP A 316 -11.38 -23.81 -7.48
C ASP A 316 -11.64 -22.31 -7.61
N PHE A 317 -10.74 -21.65 -8.33
CA PHE A 317 -10.83 -20.22 -8.60
C PHE A 317 -12.05 -19.83 -9.43
N ASP A 318 -12.58 -20.72 -10.26
CA ASP A 318 -13.73 -20.40 -11.09
C ASP A 318 -15.02 -20.48 -10.28
N GLU A 319 -15.11 -21.42 -9.31
CA GLU A 319 -16.16 -21.42 -8.28
C GLU A 319 -16.07 -20.15 -7.39
N ILE A 320 -14.86 -19.72 -6.99
CA ILE A 320 -14.66 -18.46 -6.24
C ILE A 320 -15.13 -17.26 -7.06
N VAL A 321 -14.65 -17.11 -8.29
CA VAL A 321 -15.04 -16.00 -9.18
C VAL A 321 -16.54 -16.01 -9.40
N THR A 322 -17.15 -17.17 -9.64
CA THR A 322 -18.61 -17.29 -9.80
C THR A 322 -19.35 -16.82 -8.55
N ALA A 323 -18.91 -17.22 -7.35
CA ALA A 323 -19.51 -16.77 -6.10
C ALA A 323 -19.39 -15.26 -5.89
N MET A 324 -18.29 -14.65 -6.36
CA MET A 324 -18.05 -13.20 -6.28
C MET A 324 -18.79 -12.39 -7.38
N THR A 325 -19.06 -12.96 -8.56
CA THR A 325 -19.68 -12.26 -9.71
C THR A 325 -21.14 -11.84 -9.53
N GLY A 326 -21.78 -12.20 -8.41
CA GLY A 326 -23.12 -11.69 -8.06
C GLY A 326 -23.15 -10.25 -7.54
N ALA A 327 -22.01 -9.55 -7.46
CA ALA A 327 -21.84 -8.41 -6.57
C ALA A 327 -20.51 -7.66 -6.81
N ALA A 328 -20.44 -6.75 -7.80
CA ALA A 328 -19.48 -5.65 -7.65
C ALA A 328 -20.00 -4.78 -6.50
N PRO A 329 -19.23 -4.55 -5.41
CA PRO A 329 -19.67 -3.69 -4.33
C PRO A 329 -20.09 -2.34 -4.92
N PRO A 330 -21.12 -1.69 -4.37
CA PRO A 330 -21.52 -0.37 -4.83
C PRO A 330 -20.31 0.55 -4.83
N ALA A 331 -20.14 1.33 -5.89
CA ALA A 331 -19.14 2.39 -5.86
C ALA A 331 -19.43 3.35 -4.69
N PRO A 332 -18.42 4.02 -4.11
CA PRO A 332 -18.64 5.05 -3.12
C PRO A 332 -19.74 6.00 -3.61
N PRO A 333 -20.70 6.40 -2.75
CA PRO A 333 -21.76 7.31 -3.15
C PRO A 333 -21.12 8.55 -3.76
N ALA A 334 -21.62 8.97 -4.92
CA ALA A 334 -21.22 10.22 -5.52
C ALA A 334 -21.35 11.32 -4.46
N PRO A 335 -20.39 12.27 -4.39
CA PRO A 335 -20.54 13.42 -3.51
C PRO A 335 -21.93 14.03 -3.69
N PRO A 336 -22.62 14.47 -2.62
CA PRO A 336 -23.96 15.02 -2.74
C PRO A 336 -23.96 16.07 -3.86
N ALA A 337 -24.91 15.91 -4.80
CA ALA A 337 -25.05 16.85 -5.89
C ALA A 337 -25.13 18.26 -5.29
N PRO A 338 -24.34 19.23 -5.80
CA PRO A 338 -24.48 20.60 -5.36
C PRO A 338 -25.94 21.03 -5.53
N PRO A 339 -26.50 21.87 -4.64
CA PRO A 339 -27.90 22.25 -4.69
C PRO A 339 -28.27 22.72 -6.10
N ALA A 340 -29.45 22.30 -6.58
CA ALA A 340 -29.91 22.59 -7.93
C ALA A 340 -29.75 24.09 -8.25
N SER A 341 -28.91 24.38 -9.23
CA SER A 341 -28.68 25.74 -9.69
C SER A 341 -30.00 26.36 -10.18
N PRO A 342 -30.27 27.65 -9.88
CA PRO A 342 -31.37 28.36 -10.52
C PRO A 342 -31.19 28.34 -12.05
N PRO A 343 -32.26 28.48 -12.85
CA PRO A 343 -32.18 28.33 -14.30
C PRO A 343 -31.16 29.32 -14.87
N VAL A 344 -30.16 28.78 -15.56
CA VAL A 344 -29.10 29.56 -16.21
C VAL A 344 -29.71 30.26 -17.44
N PRO A 345 -29.60 31.59 -17.57
CA PRO A 345 -29.88 32.27 -18.82
C PRO A 345 -28.90 31.78 -19.88
N ALA A 346 -29.40 31.48 -21.07
CA ALA A 346 -28.57 31.13 -22.21
C ALA A 346 -27.54 32.24 -22.47
N ASP A 347 -26.25 31.93 -22.31
CA ASP A 347 -25.25 32.45 -23.21
C ASP A 347 -24.05 31.50 -23.35
N ASN A 348 -23.78 31.15 -24.60
CA ASN A 348 -22.62 30.41 -25.07
C ASN A 348 -21.55 31.44 -25.45
N ALA A 349 -20.67 31.81 -24.51
CA ALA A 349 -19.41 32.50 -24.82
C ALA A 349 -18.43 32.44 -23.64
N GLY A 350 -17.35 31.65 -23.75
CA GLY A 350 -16.19 31.82 -22.86
C GLY A 350 -15.42 30.59 -22.36
N VAL A 351 -15.62 29.38 -22.91
CA VAL A 351 -14.77 28.22 -22.53
C VAL A 351 -13.39 28.38 -23.16
N SER A 352 -12.34 28.58 -22.36
CA SER A 352 -10.96 28.70 -22.86
C SER A 352 -10.51 27.40 -23.53
N SER A 353 -10.25 27.44 -24.83
CA SER A 353 -9.46 26.42 -25.52
C SER A 353 -8.01 26.57 -25.06
N GLY A 354 -7.47 25.58 -24.34
CA GLY A 354 -6.06 25.60 -23.93
C GLY A 354 -5.11 25.70 -25.13
N SER A 355 -3.84 26.05 -24.88
CA SER A 355 -2.83 26.25 -25.93
C SER A 355 -1.75 25.15 -25.93
N GLY A 356 -2.11 23.97 -25.45
CA GLY A 356 -1.21 22.83 -25.29
C GLY A 356 -0.62 22.35 -26.61
N THR A 357 0.58 21.77 -26.52
CA THR A 357 1.37 21.25 -27.64
C THR A 357 1.55 19.74 -27.62
N GLY A 358 1.10 19.05 -26.57
CA GLY A 358 1.25 17.60 -26.37
C GLY A 358 1.94 17.24 -25.06
N LEU A 359 2.47 16.02 -24.94
CA LEU A 359 3.31 15.58 -23.82
C LEU A 359 4.69 15.17 -24.33
N ARG A 360 5.72 15.29 -23.48
CA ARG A 360 7.05 14.76 -23.79
C ARG A 360 7.04 13.24 -23.62
N GLY A 361 7.12 12.50 -24.72
CA GLY A 361 7.25 11.06 -24.76
C GLY A 361 8.72 10.63 -24.81
N GLU A 362 9.14 9.84 -23.84
CA GLU A 362 10.43 9.15 -23.77
C GLU A 362 10.20 7.69 -24.09
N TYR A 363 10.86 7.15 -25.11
CA TYR A 363 10.66 5.79 -25.59
C TYR A 363 11.95 4.97 -25.45
N TYR A 364 11.79 3.79 -24.88
CA TYR A 364 12.84 2.94 -24.35
C TYR A 364 12.80 1.59 -25.05
N ASP A 365 13.95 1.08 -25.45
CA ASP A 365 14.11 -0.21 -26.13
C ASP A 365 14.43 -1.30 -25.10
N ASN A 366 13.53 -1.38 -24.11
CA ASN A 366 13.34 -2.37 -23.04
C ASN A 366 11.98 -2.08 -22.36
N SER A 367 11.31 -3.09 -21.78
CA SER A 367 10.00 -2.91 -21.11
C SER A 367 10.06 -2.25 -19.73
N ASN A 368 11.25 -1.98 -19.21
CA ASN A 368 11.47 -1.51 -17.84
C ASN A 368 11.92 -0.03 -17.74
N LEU A 369 11.65 0.79 -18.75
CA LEU A 369 12.01 2.22 -18.80
C LEU A 369 13.53 2.48 -18.72
N THR A 370 14.33 1.54 -19.22
CA THR A 370 15.78 1.65 -19.39
C THR A 370 16.14 1.65 -20.88
N ASN A 371 17.36 2.06 -21.24
CA ASN A 371 17.78 2.11 -22.66
C ASN A 371 16.93 3.07 -23.52
N LEU A 372 16.91 4.35 -23.13
CA LEU A 372 16.23 5.43 -23.87
C LEU A 372 16.76 5.51 -25.31
N ARG A 373 15.87 5.45 -26.30
CA ARG A 373 16.20 5.60 -27.72
C ARG A 373 15.70 6.90 -28.33
N VAL A 374 14.46 7.25 -28.01
CA VAL A 374 13.76 8.37 -28.66
C VAL A 374 13.13 9.26 -27.61
N THR A 375 13.20 10.57 -27.82
CA THR A 375 12.43 11.55 -27.08
C THR A 375 11.75 12.46 -28.10
N ARG A 376 10.43 12.59 -28.02
CA ARG A 376 9.65 13.49 -28.88
C ARG A 376 8.50 14.13 -28.12
N THR A 377 7.86 15.14 -28.70
CA THR A 377 6.57 15.63 -28.21
C THR A 377 5.47 14.93 -28.98
N ASP A 378 4.61 14.22 -28.26
CA ASP A 378 3.44 13.57 -28.83
C ASP A 378 2.22 14.46 -28.57
N ALA A 379 1.53 14.86 -29.65
CA ALA A 379 0.39 15.78 -29.57
C ALA A 379 -0.72 15.25 -28.64
N THR A 380 -0.93 13.95 -28.61
CA THR A 380 -1.83 13.25 -27.70
C THR A 380 -1.24 11.88 -27.39
N VAL A 381 -1.63 11.27 -26.27
CA VAL A 381 -1.38 9.83 -26.04
C VAL A 381 -2.56 9.05 -26.63
N ASN A 382 -2.41 8.66 -27.90
CA ASN A 382 -3.43 7.94 -28.66
C ASN A 382 -2.74 7.15 -29.79
N PHE A 383 -2.14 6.03 -29.42
CA PHE A 383 -1.31 5.21 -30.29
C PHE A 383 -1.85 3.79 -30.39
N ASN A 384 -1.75 3.22 -31.59
CA ASN A 384 -1.94 1.81 -31.85
C ASN A 384 -0.85 1.41 -32.83
N TRP A 385 0.17 0.71 -32.32
CA TRP A 385 1.31 0.25 -33.12
C TRP A 385 1.09 -1.17 -33.65
N GLY A 386 0.06 -1.88 -33.17
CA GLY A 386 -0.13 -3.30 -33.48
C GLY A 386 1.15 -4.08 -33.20
N ASN A 387 1.58 -4.94 -34.13
CA ASN A 387 2.79 -5.76 -33.96
C ASN A 387 4.08 -5.02 -34.39
N THR A 388 4.10 -3.68 -34.29
CA THR A 388 5.25 -2.85 -34.69
C THR A 388 5.69 -1.95 -33.54
N SER A 389 6.75 -1.15 -33.75
CA SER A 389 7.33 -0.29 -32.72
C SER A 389 7.04 1.20 -32.96
N PRO A 390 7.13 2.04 -31.91
CA PRO A 390 6.90 3.49 -32.00
C PRO A 390 7.91 4.28 -32.85
N ASP A 391 9.05 3.67 -33.16
CA ASP A 391 10.15 4.25 -33.93
C ASP A 391 11.09 3.14 -34.47
N PRO A 392 11.70 3.28 -35.66
CA PRO A 392 12.66 2.30 -36.19
C PRO A 392 13.89 2.01 -35.31
N LEU A 393 14.22 2.89 -34.35
CA LEU A 393 15.30 2.67 -33.38
C LEU A 393 14.90 1.79 -32.20
N ILE A 394 13.64 1.35 -32.15
CA ILE A 394 13.06 0.52 -31.09
C ILE A 394 12.64 -0.80 -31.74
N ALA A 395 13.06 -1.92 -31.14
CA ALA A 395 12.63 -3.23 -31.61
C ALA A 395 11.12 -3.42 -31.41
N PRO A 396 10.44 -4.18 -32.30
CA PRO A 396 9.12 -4.71 -31.99
C PRO A 396 9.19 -5.57 -30.73
N ASP A 397 8.17 -5.47 -29.88
CA ASP A 397 8.07 -6.09 -28.57
C ASP A 397 9.12 -5.60 -27.55
N THR A 398 8.85 -5.77 -26.25
CA THR A 398 9.78 -5.45 -25.16
C THR A 398 10.24 -3.98 -25.11
N PHE A 399 9.36 -3.03 -25.41
CA PHE A 399 9.67 -1.60 -25.31
C PHE A 399 8.83 -0.92 -24.23
N SER A 400 9.17 0.31 -23.87
CA SER A 400 8.36 1.09 -22.93
C SER A 400 8.37 2.56 -23.27
N ALA A 401 7.39 3.30 -22.75
CA ALA A 401 7.27 4.72 -22.96
C ALA A 401 6.90 5.44 -21.66
N ARG A 402 7.41 6.66 -21.50
CA ARG A 402 7.00 7.57 -20.43
C ARG A 402 6.57 8.90 -21.05
N TRP A 403 5.32 9.31 -20.80
CA TRP A 403 4.86 10.66 -21.12
C TRP A 403 4.87 11.53 -19.87
N THR A 404 5.44 12.72 -19.99
CA THR A 404 5.44 13.73 -18.92
C THR A 404 5.04 15.09 -19.46
N GLY A 405 4.38 15.88 -18.62
CA GLY A 405 3.99 17.25 -18.94
C GLY A 405 2.92 17.73 -17.98
N GLN A 406 2.00 18.55 -18.49
CA GLN A 406 0.87 19.02 -17.70
C GLN A 406 -0.45 18.86 -18.45
N VAL A 407 -1.53 18.68 -17.70
CA VAL A 407 -2.92 18.66 -18.19
C VAL A 407 -3.69 19.83 -17.60
N GLU A 408 -4.54 20.46 -18.40
CA GLU A 408 -5.39 21.59 -18.00
C GLU A 408 -6.85 21.26 -18.31
N ALA A 409 -7.71 21.20 -17.29
CA ALA A 409 -9.14 20.97 -17.50
C ALA A 409 -9.87 22.25 -17.91
N ARG A 410 -10.93 22.08 -18.72
CA ARG A 410 -11.80 23.19 -19.14
C ARG A 410 -12.80 23.59 -18.07
N TYR A 411 -13.14 22.67 -17.17
CA TYR A 411 -14.17 22.85 -16.16
C TYR A 411 -13.60 22.53 -14.77
N SER A 412 -14.10 23.22 -13.75
CA SER A 412 -13.78 22.94 -12.35
C SER A 412 -14.69 21.81 -11.87
N GLU A 413 -14.35 20.58 -12.21
CA GLU A 413 -15.22 19.41 -12.01
C GLU A 413 -14.41 18.19 -11.57
N ALA A 414 -15.12 17.17 -11.10
CA ALA A 414 -14.56 15.82 -11.01
C ALA A 414 -14.43 15.26 -12.43
N TYR A 415 -13.19 14.97 -12.83
CA TYR A 415 -12.87 14.31 -14.09
C TYR A 415 -12.56 12.84 -13.85
N THR A 416 -13.12 11.96 -14.68
CA THR A 416 -12.64 10.60 -14.85
C THR A 416 -11.59 10.60 -15.94
N ILE A 417 -10.39 10.12 -15.63
CA ILE A 417 -9.32 9.88 -16.60
C ILE A 417 -9.31 8.39 -16.92
N TYR A 418 -9.23 8.06 -18.21
CA TYR A 418 -9.20 6.70 -18.73
C TYR A 418 -7.86 6.44 -19.42
N THR A 419 -7.31 5.26 -19.22
CA THR A 419 -6.22 4.72 -20.04
C THR A 419 -6.69 3.43 -20.69
N THR A 420 -6.43 3.24 -21.97
CA THR A 420 -6.58 1.93 -22.62
C THR A 420 -5.19 1.52 -23.08
N SER A 421 -4.69 0.36 -22.64
CA SER A 421 -3.35 -0.08 -23.04
C SER A 421 -3.23 -1.59 -23.21
N ASP A 422 -2.24 -1.97 -24.02
CA ASP A 422 -1.70 -3.31 -24.25
C ASP A 422 -0.19 -3.08 -24.42
N ASP A 423 0.68 -3.33 -23.44
CA ASP A 423 0.45 -3.92 -22.10
C ASP A 423 0.28 -2.87 -20.97
N GLY A 424 1.14 -2.93 -19.94
CA GLY A 424 0.92 -2.32 -18.65
C GLY A 424 1.04 -0.80 -18.62
N ILE A 425 0.31 -0.18 -17.69
CA ILE A 425 0.16 1.27 -17.57
C ILE A 425 0.18 1.74 -16.11
N LYS A 426 0.80 2.90 -15.88
CA LYS A 426 0.63 3.69 -14.66
C LYS A 426 0.35 5.14 -15.02
N LEU A 427 -0.57 5.79 -14.30
CA LEU A 427 -0.91 7.20 -14.46
C LEU A 427 -0.81 7.93 -13.11
N TRP A 428 -0.12 9.06 -13.11
CA TRP A 428 -0.10 10.00 -11.99
C TRP A 428 -0.61 11.36 -12.42
N ILE A 429 -1.32 12.03 -11.52
CA ILE A 429 -1.60 13.47 -11.60
C ILE A 429 -1.14 14.13 -10.29
N ASN A 430 -0.29 15.16 -10.37
CA ASN A 430 0.35 15.79 -9.20
C ASN A 430 0.97 14.77 -8.23
N ASP A 431 1.70 13.80 -8.77
CA ASP A 431 2.36 12.71 -8.04
C ASP A 431 1.41 11.76 -7.27
N GLN A 432 0.09 11.97 -7.34
CA GLN A 432 -0.91 11.00 -6.92
C GLN A 432 -1.07 9.94 -8.01
N LEU A 433 -0.73 8.69 -7.67
CA LEU A 433 -0.97 7.52 -8.52
C LEU A 433 -2.48 7.28 -8.63
N LEU A 434 -3.03 7.46 -9.83
CA LEU A 434 -4.45 7.30 -10.14
C LEU A 434 -4.79 5.94 -10.76
N ILE A 435 -3.88 5.41 -11.59
CA ILE A 435 -4.03 4.10 -12.24
C ILE A 435 -2.71 3.37 -12.05
N ASP A 436 -2.78 2.13 -11.55
CA ASP A 436 -1.64 1.22 -11.44
C ASP A 436 -2.04 -0.17 -11.94
N ASN A 437 -1.74 -0.43 -13.21
CA ASN A 437 -1.90 -1.72 -13.84
C ASN A 437 -0.61 -2.07 -14.59
N TRP A 438 0.49 -2.24 -13.85
CA TRP A 438 1.80 -2.57 -14.41
C TRP A 438 1.97 -4.08 -14.62
N THR A 439 1.04 -4.68 -15.36
CA THR A 439 1.00 -6.11 -15.69
C THR A 439 0.92 -6.32 -17.20
N ASP A 440 1.29 -7.51 -17.68
CA ASP A 440 1.08 -7.95 -19.07
C ASP A 440 -0.41 -8.21 -19.27
N HIS A 441 -1.03 -7.58 -20.28
CA HIS A 441 -2.46 -7.68 -20.52
C HIS A 441 -2.87 -7.21 -21.92
N PRO A 442 -3.93 -7.81 -22.52
CA PRO A 442 -4.51 -7.33 -23.78
C PRO A 442 -5.12 -5.92 -23.61
N PRO A 443 -5.66 -5.28 -24.68
CA PRO A 443 -6.16 -3.91 -24.62
C PRO A 443 -7.22 -3.75 -23.53
N THR A 444 -6.84 -3.10 -22.43
CA THR A 444 -7.65 -3.01 -21.21
C THR A 444 -7.87 -1.54 -20.83
N GLU A 445 -9.11 -1.15 -20.60
CA GLU A 445 -9.43 0.19 -20.10
C GLU A 445 -9.40 0.23 -18.56
N ASN A 446 -8.52 1.06 -18.00
CA ASN A 446 -8.50 1.44 -16.58
C ASN A 446 -8.97 2.89 -16.43
N SER A 447 -9.45 3.26 -15.24
CA SER A 447 -9.84 4.64 -14.97
C SER A 447 -9.61 5.07 -13.53
N GLY A 448 -9.44 6.38 -13.32
CA GLY A 448 -9.31 7.02 -12.01
C GLY A 448 -10.01 8.38 -12.00
N VAL A 449 -10.45 8.84 -10.83
CA VAL A 449 -11.15 10.13 -10.68
C VAL A 449 -10.25 11.16 -10.00
N ILE A 450 -10.24 12.38 -10.51
CA ILE A 450 -9.55 13.52 -9.91
C ILE A 450 -10.34 14.82 -10.07
N ASN A 451 -10.27 15.71 -9.07
CA ASN A 451 -10.87 17.04 -9.16
C ASN A 451 -9.89 18.01 -9.82
N PHE A 452 -10.32 18.61 -10.92
CA PHE A 452 -9.60 19.73 -11.52
C PHE A 452 -10.28 21.05 -11.22
N ALA A 453 -9.50 22.11 -11.13
CA ALA A 453 -9.95 23.48 -11.27
C ALA A 453 -9.73 23.93 -12.73
N ALA A 454 -10.74 24.54 -13.34
CA ALA A 454 -10.67 25.08 -14.70
C ALA A 454 -9.47 26.03 -14.84
N GLY A 455 -8.71 25.87 -15.94
CA GLY A 455 -7.56 26.73 -16.25
C GLY A 455 -6.33 26.51 -15.38
N GLN A 456 -6.38 25.62 -14.38
CA GLN A 456 -5.20 25.21 -13.62
C GLN A 456 -4.50 24.04 -14.32
N ARG A 457 -3.17 24.09 -14.36
CA ARG A 457 -2.33 23.02 -14.88
C ARG A 457 -1.90 22.07 -13.77
N TYR A 458 -2.00 20.79 -14.06
CA TYR A 458 -1.66 19.70 -13.16
C TYR A 458 -0.57 18.86 -13.82
N ASN A 459 0.44 18.45 -13.07
CA ASN A 459 1.48 17.58 -13.60
C ASN A 459 0.84 16.23 -13.96
N ILE A 460 1.16 15.71 -15.14
CA ILE A 460 0.74 14.38 -15.58
C ILE A 460 1.99 13.56 -15.90
N LYS A 461 2.00 12.32 -15.42
CA LYS A 461 2.99 11.31 -15.78
C LYS A 461 2.27 10.03 -16.16
N ILE A 462 2.65 9.45 -17.28
CA ILE A 462 2.16 8.17 -17.76
C ILE A 462 3.39 7.30 -18.01
N GLU A 463 3.38 6.10 -17.49
CA GLU A 463 4.36 5.06 -17.83
C GLU A 463 3.59 3.93 -18.51
N PHE A 464 4.16 3.37 -19.57
CA PHE A 464 3.62 2.30 -20.39
C PHE A 464 4.73 1.29 -20.71
N PHE A 465 4.41 0.00 -20.80
CA PHE A 465 5.29 -0.98 -21.44
C PHE A 465 4.53 -1.89 -22.40
N GLU A 466 5.28 -2.44 -23.34
CA GLU A 466 4.93 -3.52 -24.24
C GLU A 466 5.88 -4.69 -23.95
N GLN A 467 5.34 -5.88 -23.74
CA GLN A 467 6.08 -7.10 -23.43
C GLN A 467 6.06 -8.09 -24.59
N GLY A 468 4.96 -8.15 -25.34
CA GLY A 468 4.92 -8.78 -26.66
C GLY A 468 3.52 -8.92 -27.24
N GLY A 469 3.39 -8.81 -28.56
CA GLY A 469 2.10 -8.91 -29.24
C GLY A 469 1.68 -7.58 -29.85
N GLY A 470 0.49 -7.10 -29.51
CA GLY A 470 -0.14 -5.96 -30.16
C GLY A 470 -0.09 -4.69 -29.31
N ALA A 471 0.84 -3.79 -29.56
CA ALA A 471 1.03 -2.62 -28.70
C ALA A 471 0.04 -1.48 -28.96
N MET A 472 -0.64 -0.99 -27.91
CA MET A 472 -1.50 0.20 -28.00
C MET A 472 -1.58 0.97 -26.67
N VAL A 473 -1.80 2.29 -26.74
CA VAL A 473 -2.03 3.13 -25.57
C VAL A 473 -2.84 4.38 -25.89
N GLN A 474 -3.89 4.64 -25.12
CA GLN A 474 -4.78 5.79 -25.26
C GLN A 474 -5.03 6.46 -23.91
N LEU A 475 -5.13 7.80 -23.91
CA LEU A 475 -5.47 8.63 -22.75
C LEU A 475 -6.72 9.46 -23.06
N ALA A 476 -7.79 9.22 -22.30
CA ALA A 476 -9.06 9.92 -22.45
C ALA A 476 -9.54 10.50 -21.12
N TRP A 477 -10.51 11.42 -21.19
CA TRP A 477 -11.15 12.01 -20.00
C TRP A 477 -12.64 12.27 -20.22
N SER A 478 -13.40 12.37 -19.13
CA SER A 478 -14.77 12.91 -19.13
C SER A 478 -15.10 13.59 -17.81
N SER A 479 -16.09 14.48 -17.81
CA SER A 479 -16.67 15.12 -16.62
C SER A 479 -18.14 15.45 -16.90
N ALA A 480 -18.84 16.13 -15.98
CA ALA A 480 -20.24 16.51 -16.18
C ALA A 480 -20.45 17.37 -17.44
N SER A 481 -19.52 18.28 -17.73
CA SER A 481 -19.55 19.16 -18.90
C SER A 481 -18.61 18.73 -20.03
N GLN A 482 -17.84 17.65 -19.84
CA GLN A 482 -16.90 17.10 -20.82
C GLN A 482 -17.30 15.69 -21.23
N ALA A 483 -17.85 15.52 -22.43
CA ALA A 483 -18.06 14.19 -23.02
C ALA A 483 -16.74 13.40 -23.11
N LYS A 484 -16.81 12.07 -22.99
CA LYS A 484 -15.61 11.22 -23.08
C LYS A 484 -14.90 11.40 -24.42
N GLN A 485 -13.63 11.80 -24.37
CA GLN A 485 -12.77 11.96 -25.55
C GLN A 485 -11.31 11.76 -25.18
N ILE A 486 -10.46 11.47 -26.18
CA ILE A 486 -9.00 11.57 -26.02
C ILE A 486 -8.67 12.97 -25.52
N ILE A 487 -7.78 13.08 -24.53
CA ILE A 487 -7.38 14.40 -24.03
C ILE A 487 -6.69 15.14 -25.18
N PRO A 488 -7.28 16.23 -25.69
CA PRO A 488 -6.81 16.84 -26.92
C PRO A 488 -5.48 17.57 -26.67
N GLN A 489 -4.67 17.69 -27.72
CA GLN A 489 -3.38 18.38 -27.68
C GLN A 489 -3.46 19.76 -27.00
N SER A 490 -4.53 20.50 -27.27
CA SER A 490 -4.78 21.83 -26.70
C SER A 490 -4.80 21.85 -25.17
N GLN A 491 -5.03 20.72 -24.50
CA GLN A 491 -5.07 20.59 -23.04
C GLN A 491 -3.85 19.87 -22.46
N LEU A 492 -2.89 19.48 -23.29
CA LEU A 492 -1.65 18.80 -22.90
C LEU A 492 -0.46 19.70 -23.19
N TYR A 493 0.36 19.96 -22.18
CA TYR A 493 1.49 20.88 -22.30
C TYR A 493 2.80 20.11 -22.12
N SER A 494 3.60 20.08 -23.18
CA SER A 494 4.90 19.46 -23.14
C SER A 494 5.85 20.47 -22.53
N SER A 495 6.54 20.07 -21.46
CA SER A 495 7.74 20.76 -21.03
C SER A 495 8.83 20.46 -22.07
N ALA A 496 8.89 21.25 -23.14
CA ALA A 496 9.84 21.05 -24.24
C ALA A 496 11.28 21.49 -23.87
N PRO A 497 12.32 20.79 -24.35
CA PRO A 497 13.70 21.25 -24.31
C PRO A 497 14.00 22.18 -25.50
N SER A 498 14.58 23.36 -25.28
CA SER A 498 15.16 24.18 -26.37
C SER A 498 16.49 23.60 -26.86
N SER A 499 16.79 23.61 -28.18
CA SER A 499 18.07 23.14 -28.78
C SER A 499 18.58 24.11 -29.89
N PRO A 500 19.84 24.02 -30.41
CA PRO A 500 21.07 24.70 -29.92
C PRO A 500 21.72 25.71 -30.93
N PRO A 501 22.66 26.58 -30.48
CA PRO A 501 24.05 26.36 -30.89
C PRO A 501 25.10 26.50 -29.76
N SER A 502 26.18 25.74 -29.94
CA SER A 502 27.51 25.79 -29.31
C SER A 502 27.63 25.64 -27.77
N ASN A 503 28.15 24.48 -27.37
CA ASN A 503 29.04 24.24 -26.22
C ASN A 503 28.81 25.08 -24.95
N SER A 504 28.00 24.56 -24.02
CA SER A 504 28.26 24.46 -22.56
C SER A 504 26.97 24.04 -21.81
N PRO A 505 27.03 23.25 -20.73
CA PRO A 505 25.83 22.74 -20.07
C PRO A 505 25.17 23.82 -19.21
N SER A 506 23.85 23.96 -19.26
CA SER A 506 23.11 24.66 -18.20
C SER A 506 21.77 23.98 -17.88
N SER A 507 21.83 23.19 -16.82
CA SER A 507 20.72 22.75 -16.01
C SER A 507 20.20 23.92 -15.16
N SER A 508 18.99 24.40 -15.40
CA SER A 508 18.37 25.41 -14.53
C SER A 508 17.53 24.75 -13.44
N LEU A 509 17.48 25.36 -12.27
CA LEU A 509 16.62 24.92 -11.16
C LEU A 509 15.16 25.27 -11.44
N PRO A 510 14.19 24.42 -11.06
CA PRO A 510 12.78 24.70 -11.30
C PRO A 510 12.33 25.84 -10.39
N ALA A 511 11.55 26.78 -10.91
CA ALA A 511 10.92 27.78 -10.06
C ALA A 511 10.08 27.09 -8.96
N PRO A 512 10.06 27.60 -7.72
CA PRO A 512 10.67 28.85 -7.26
C PRO A 512 12.08 28.67 -6.64
N TRP A 513 12.75 27.55 -6.91
CA TRP A 513 14.07 27.26 -6.37
C TRP A 513 15.15 28.19 -6.95
N GLN A 514 15.97 28.72 -6.06
CA GLN A 514 17.18 29.47 -6.37
C GLN A 514 18.39 28.65 -5.91
N GLY A 515 19.55 28.91 -6.51
CA GLY A 515 20.78 28.18 -6.19
C GLY A 515 21.97 29.12 -6.16
N GLY A 516 22.92 28.84 -5.27
CA GLY A 516 24.18 29.59 -5.22
C GLY A 516 25.14 29.05 -4.19
N ASP A 517 26.41 29.36 -4.40
CA ASP A 517 27.46 29.14 -3.40
C ASP A 517 27.35 30.19 -2.29
N LEU A 518 27.35 29.74 -1.04
CA LEU A 518 27.38 30.60 0.13
C LEU A 518 28.74 30.48 0.80
N GLY A 519 29.38 31.64 1.04
CA GLY A 519 30.70 31.74 1.65
C GLY A 519 31.88 31.51 0.70
N GLY A 520 33.05 31.25 1.27
CA GLY A 520 34.32 31.14 0.54
C GLY A 520 34.56 29.78 -0.08
N VAL A 521 33.77 29.40 -1.09
CA VAL A 521 33.96 28.13 -1.83
C VAL A 521 35.20 28.20 -2.75
N GLY A 522 35.99 27.13 -2.82
CA GLY A 522 37.20 27.08 -3.65
C GLY A 522 36.99 26.43 -5.03
N ALA A 523 35.84 25.79 -5.26
CA ALA A 523 35.35 25.44 -6.58
C ALA A 523 33.86 25.83 -6.70
N ALA A 524 33.48 26.44 -7.82
CA ALA A 524 32.10 26.87 -8.05
C ALA A 524 31.17 25.66 -8.06
N GLY A 525 30.16 25.69 -7.19
CA GLY A 525 29.13 24.69 -7.13
C GLY A 525 28.15 24.82 -8.30
N ALA A 526 27.35 23.79 -8.47
CA ALA A 526 26.30 23.78 -9.47
C ALA A 526 25.15 22.91 -8.99
N ALA A 527 23.93 23.28 -9.37
CA ALA A 527 22.77 22.46 -9.13
C ALA A 527 21.98 22.29 -10.41
N SER A 528 21.43 21.09 -10.55
CA SER A 528 20.66 20.66 -11.70
C SER A 528 19.42 19.94 -11.21
N TYR A 529 18.33 20.10 -11.94
CA TYR A 529 17.10 19.39 -11.69
C TYR A 529 16.70 18.65 -12.95
N ALA A 530 16.42 17.36 -12.80
CA ALA A 530 15.92 16.52 -13.87
C ALA A 530 15.06 15.41 -13.27
N SER A 531 13.93 15.12 -13.90
CA SER A 531 13.10 13.95 -13.61
C SER A 531 12.72 13.78 -12.13
N GLY A 532 12.34 14.86 -11.45
CA GLY A 532 11.94 14.81 -10.03
C GLY A 532 13.08 14.89 -9.02
N SER A 533 14.33 14.95 -9.48
CA SER A 533 15.51 14.85 -8.64
C SER A 533 16.44 16.05 -8.79
N PHE A 534 17.06 16.47 -7.68
CA PHE A 534 18.12 17.47 -7.69
C PHE A 534 19.48 16.78 -7.62
N LEU A 535 20.34 17.03 -8.61
CA LEU A 535 21.77 16.75 -8.49
C LEU A 535 22.49 18.05 -8.16
N ILE A 536 23.08 18.10 -6.98
CA ILE A 536 23.78 19.27 -6.43
C ILE A 536 25.26 18.91 -6.26
N LYS A 537 26.13 19.79 -6.74
CA LYS A 537 27.58 19.73 -6.55
C LYS A 537 27.99 20.93 -5.72
N GLY A 538 28.51 20.68 -4.52
CA GLY A 538 28.99 21.73 -3.62
C GLY A 538 30.45 21.55 -3.26
N SER A 539 31.21 22.65 -3.28
CA SER A 539 32.52 22.74 -2.63
C SER A 539 32.37 23.46 -1.30
N GLY A 540 33.39 23.40 -0.45
CA GLY A 540 33.39 24.12 0.81
C GLY A 540 34.33 23.55 1.85
N ALA A 541 34.82 24.42 2.74
CA ALA A 541 35.61 24.00 3.89
C ALA A 541 34.74 23.27 4.93
N ASP A 542 33.61 23.85 5.35
CA ASP A 542 32.55 23.20 6.14
C ASP A 542 31.34 24.14 6.33
N ILE A 543 30.24 23.61 6.87
CA ILE A 543 29.13 24.35 7.50
C ILE A 543 29.23 24.12 9.01
N TRP A 544 30.18 24.79 9.67
CA TRP A 544 30.46 24.52 11.09
C TRP A 544 31.02 25.70 11.88
N TYR A 545 32.18 26.22 11.50
CA TYR A 545 32.90 27.29 12.23
C TYR A 545 32.19 28.64 12.11
N THR A 546 32.86 29.75 12.37
CA THR A 546 32.26 31.10 12.30
C THR A 546 31.78 31.52 10.90
N THR A 547 32.19 30.81 9.84
CA THR A 547 31.71 31.01 8.46
C THR A 547 31.42 29.66 7.79
N ASP A 548 30.33 29.60 7.03
CA ASP A 548 29.92 28.47 6.19
C ASP A 548 30.57 28.57 4.81
N ALA A 549 30.86 27.44 4.18
CA ALA A 549 31.20 27.34 2.76
C ALA A 549 30.51 26.10 2.16
N PHE A 550 29.55 26.32 1.24
CA PHE A 550 28.73 25.25 0.65
C PHE A 550 27.88 25.73 -0.54
N HIS A 551 27.24 24.81 -1.26
CA HIS A 551 26.22 25.13 -2.26
C HIS A 551 24.81 24.96 -1.68
N TYR A 552 23.94 25.96 -1.86
CA TYR A 552 22.59 25.97 -1.32
C TYR A 552 21.55 26.12 -2.42
N VAL A 553 20.57 25.21 -2.45
CA VAL A 553 19.39 25.28 -3.33
C VAL A 553 18.16 25.53 -2.46
N TYR A 554 17.50 26.67 -2.61
CA TYR A 554 16.56 27.17 -1.61
C TYR A 554 15.35 27.92 -2.16
N GLN A 555 14.34 28.03 -1.31
CA GLN A 555 13.18 28.92 -1.46
C GLN A 555 13.06 29.83 -0.23
N LYS A 556 12.24 30.87 -0.33
CA LYS A 556 11.83 31.67 0.84
C LYS A 556 10.79 30.88 1.65
N LEU A 557 10.95 30.91 2.97
CA LEU A 557 9.98 30.41 3.95
C LEU A 557 9.53 31.59 4.82
N SER A 558 8.23 31.81 4.96
CA SER A 558 7.69 32.81 5.89
C SER A 558 6.92 32.10 6.99
N GLY A 559 7.34 32.29 8.24
CA GLY A 559 6.74 31.65 9.41
C GLY A 559 7.18 30.19 9.60
N ASP A 560 6.22 29.38 10.02
CA ASP A 560 6.41 27.97 10.36
C ASP A 560 6.46 27.12 9.09
N GLY A 561 7.13 25.98 9.17
CA GLY A 561 7.15 25.06 8.04
C GLY A 561 8.09 23.88 8.23
N GLU A 562 7.98 22.94 7.32
CA GLU A 562 8.82 21.75 7.29
C GLU A 562 9.35 21.50 5.89
N ILE A 563 10.54 20.90 5.82
CA ILE A 563 11.12 20.37 4.60
C ILE A 563 11.47 18.90 4.81
N VAL A 564 11.10 18.08 3.83
CA VAL A 564 11.43 16.65 3.73
C VAL A 564 12.17 16.42 2.42
N ALA A 565 13.20 15.58 2.44
CA ALA A 565 13.84 15.06 1.23
C ALA A 565 14.42 13.67 1.51
N ARG A 566 14.52 12.84 0.46
CA ARG A 566 15.39 11.66 0.48
C ARG A 566 16.73 12.02 -0.15
N VAL A 567 17.79 11.92 0.63
CA VAL A 567 19.17 11.98 0.13
C VAL A 567 19.45 10.61 -0.47
N VAL A 568 19.45 10.51 -1.80
CA VAL A 568 19.67 9.26 -2.54
C VAL A 568 21.15 8.86 -2.49
N SER A 569 22.04 9.84 -2.69
CA SER A 569 23.49 9.63 -2.61
C SER A 569 24.22 10.90 -2.15
N VAL A 570 25.38 10.71 -1.54
CA VAL A 570 26.35 11.77 -1.22
C VAL A 570 27.75 11.22 -1.50
N GLN A 571 28.54 11.94 -2.30
CA GLN A 571 29.88 11.53 -2.66
C GLN A 571 30.83 11.63 -1.46
N GLN A 572 31.66 10.61 -1.27
CA GLN A 572 32.67 10.57 -0.22
C GLN A 572 33.92 11.39 -0.58
N THR A 573 33.81 12.72 -0.54
CA THR A 573 34.97 13.62 -0.64
C THR A 573 35.73 13.77 0.69
N ASP A 574 35.04 13.53 1.80
CA ASP A 574 35.53 13.52 3.17
C ASP A 574 34.52 12.73 4.04
N SER A 575 34.92 12.28 5.25
CA SER A 575 33.99 11.60 6.15
C SER A 575 32.86 12.50 6.67
N TRP A 576 33.07 13.82 6.68
CA TRP A 576 32.11 14.85 7.06
C TRP A 576 31.62 15.72 5.90
N ALA A 577 31.90 15.33 4.65
CA ALA A 577 31.11 15.79 3.52
C ALA A 577 29.62 15.53 3.82
N LYS A 578 28.74 16.44 3.43
CA LYS A 578 27.35 16.38 3.90
C LYS A 578 26.36 16.89 2.88
N ALA A 579 25.21 16.22 2.85
CA ALA A 579 24.05 16.55 2.03
C ALA A 579 22.79 16.44 2.89
N GLY A 580 21.86 17.39 2.79
CA GLY A 580 20.62 17.34 3.55
C GLY A 580 19.75 18.58 3.42
N VAL A 581 18.79 18.70 4.33
CA VAL A 581 17.81 19.79 4.37
C VAL A 581 18.20 20.84 5.42
N MET A 582 17.98 22.12 5.12
CA MET A 582 18.39 23.25 5.95
C MET A 582 17.33 24.36 5.94
N ILE A 583 17.10 24.96 7.12
CA ILE A 583 16.46 26.27 7.27
C ILE A 583 17.51 27.25 7.84
N ARG A 584 17.74 28.38 7.16
CA ARG A 584 18.69 29.42 7.58
C ARG A 584 18.07 30.81 7.50
N GLU A 585 18.46 31.70 8.40
CA GLU A 585 17.84 33.04 8.52
C GLU A 585 18.22 33.97 7.34
N SER A 586 19.48 33.93 6.91
CA SER A 586 20.04 34.78 5.87
C SER A 586 20.94 33.98 4.92
N LEU A 587 21.27 34.56 3.76
CA LEU A 587 22.23 33.97 2.82
C LEU A 587 23.69 34.36 3.10
N THR A 588 23.98 35.06 4.20
CA THR A 588 25.35 35.39 4.62
C THR A 588 26.05 34.16 5.20
N ALA A 589 27.36 34.07 5.06
CA ALA A 589 28.13 32.88 5.46
C ALA A 589 28.10 32.58 6.96
N ASP A 590 27.75 33.54 7.81
CA ASP A 590 27.75 33.44 9.26
C ASP A 590 26.35 33.17 9.86
N SER A 591 25.36 32.88 9.00
CA SER A 591 23.94 32.82 9.38
C SER A 591 23.61 31.75 10.43
N ARG A 592 22.66 32.10 11.31
CA ARG A 592 21.94 31.14 12.14
C ARG A 592 21.23 30.13 11.23
N HIS A 593 21.32 28.86 11.57
CA HIS A 593 20.71 27.78 10.78
C HIS A 593 20.38 26.56 11.63
N ALA A 594 19.45 25.75 11.14
CA ALA A 594 19.26 24.37 11.54
C ALA A 594 19.28 23.50 10.28
N MET A 595 19.86 22.31 10.37
CA MET A 595 19.93 21.36 9.25
C MET A 595 19.90 19.92 9.72
N MET A 596 19.30 19.06 8.92
CA MET A 596 19.35 17.61 9.09
C MET A 596 20.08 17.02 7.89
N VAL A 597 21.22 16.36 8.13
CA VAL A 597 22.13 15.88 7.08
C VAL A 597 22.47 14.41 7.17
N VAL A 598 22.91 13.90 6.03
CA VAL A 598 23.53 12.60 5.82
C VAL A 598 24.98 12.84 5.41
N THR A 599 25.90 12.07 6.00
CA THR A 599 27.32 12.05 5.62
C THR A 599 27.66 10.70 4.99
N PRO A 600 28.74 10.61 4.19
CA PRO A 600 29.17 9.34 3.60
C PRO A 600 29.51 8.26 4.65
N THR A 601 30.18 8.63 5.74
CA THR A 601 30.70 7.64 6.71
C THR A 601 30.55 8.04 8.18
N SER A 602 30.12 9.26 8.50
CA SER A 602 30.00 9.76 9.89
C SER A 602 28.56 9.75 10.42
N GLY A 603 27.64 9.09 9.72
CA GLY A 603 26.24 8.99 10.13
C GLY A 603 25.34 10.11 9.58
N THR A 604 24.23 10.30 10.27
CA THR A 604 23.29 11.42 10.11
C THR A 604 23.45 12.39 11.27
N ALA A 605 23.20 13.69 11.05
CA ALA A 605 23.35 14.68 12.10
C ALA A 605 22.31 15.79 12.00
N PHE A 606 21.73 16.15 13.15
CA PHE A 606 21.00 17.40 13.32
C PHE A 606 21.99 18.48 13.74
N GLN A 607 22.42 19.35 12.81
CA GLN A 607 23.38 20.43 13.06
C GLN A 607 22.67 21.79 13.18
N ARG A 608 23.23 22.69 13.99
CA ARG A 608 22.63 24.00 14.26
C ARG A 608 23.64 25.05 14.67
N ARG A 609 23.36 26.30 14.29
CA ARG A 609 24.01 27.51 14.77
C ARG A 609 22.98 28.44 15.42
N GLY A 610 23.08 28.61 16.74
CA GLY A 610 22.14 29.42 17.53
C GLY A 610 22.34 30.94 17.40
N THR A 611 23.58 31.38 17.15
CA THR A 611 23.97 32.80 17.10
C THR A 611 24.79 33.07 15.84
N THR A 612 24.52 34.18 15.14
CA THR A 612 25.28 34.60 13.96
C THR A 612 26.77 34.68 14.28
N GLY A 613 27.61 34.04 13.44
CA GLY A 613 29.06 34.01 13.60
C GLY A 613 29.60 33.09 14.70
N ALA A 614 28.77 32.38 15.46
CA ALA A 614 29.21 31.40 16.46
C ALA A 614 29.47 30.01 15.84
N ASN A 615 30.27 29.16 16.47
CA ASN A 615 30.42 27.77 16.01
C ASN A 615 29.09 26.99 16.10
N SER A 616 28.92 26.03 15.18
CA SER A 616 27.78 25.12 15.15
C SER A 616 27.95 23.98 16.15
N ALA A 617 26.84 23.35 16.51
CA ALA A 617 26.79 22.15 17.33
C ALA A 617 25.92 21.08 16.65
N HIS A 618 26.03 19.82 17.07
CA HIS A 618 25.24 18.75 16.50
C HIS A 618 24.80 17.69 17.50
N THR A 619 23.81 16.89 17.07
CA THR A 619 23.43 15.61 17.67
C THR A 619 23.52 14.59 16.54
N GLY A 620 24.43 13.62 16.69
CA GLY A 620 24.67 12.57 15.70
C GLY A 620 23.78 11.35 15.90
N SER A 621 23.58 10.58 14.82
CA SER A 621 22.92 9.28 14.84
C SER A 621 23.48 8.42 13.69
N SER A 622 23.41 7.10 13.81
CA SER A 622 23.83 6.19 12.73
C SER A 622 23.02 6.38 11.44
N GLY A 623 23.58 6.08 10.28
CA GLY A 623 22.86 6.10 9.00
C GLY A 623 23.74 6.53 7.83
N ALA A 624 23.34 6.17 6.61
CA ALA A 624 24.01 6.54 5.38
C ALA A 624 22.96 6.69 4.26
N ALA A 625 23.34 7.30 3.15
CA ALA A 625 22.46 7.38 1.99
C ALA A 625 22.26 5.97 1.35
N PRO A 626 21.06 5.63 0.85
CA PRO A 626 19.87 6.48 0.79
C PRO A 626 19.18 6.67 2.15
N GLN A 627 18.78 7.91 2.47
CA GLN A 627 18.16 8.23 3.75
C GLN A 627 17.19 9.40 3.63
N TRP A 628 16.03 9.28 4.28
CA TRP A 628 15.09 10.39 4.40
C TRP A 628 15.48 11.29 5.56
N VAL A 629 15.47 12.60 5.32
CA VAL A 629 15.73 13.64 6.31
C VAL A 629 14.59 14.64 6.32
N LYS A 630 14.24 15.12 7.52
CA LYS A 630 13.21 16.14 7.72
C LYS A 630 13.69 17.17 8.72
N LEU A 631 13.34 18.43 8.47
CA LEU A 631 13.54 19.54 9.39
C LEU A 631 12.23 20.31 9.52
N ALA A 632 11.73 20.46 10.74
CA ALA A 632 10.52 21.19 11.06
C ALA A 632 10.84 22.43 11.91
N ARG A 633 10.23 23.56 11.59
CA ARG A 633 10.25 24.82 12.33
C ARG A 633 8.86 25.12 12.89
N SER A 634 8.78 25.43 14.17
CA SER A 634 7.62 26.08 14.78
C SER A 634 8.06 27.20 15.72
N GLY A 635 7.74 28.44 15.36
CA GLY A 635 8.33 29.65 15.92
C GLY A 635 9.86 29.62 15.82
N ASP A 636 10.50 29.68 16.98
CA ASP A 636 11.96 29.57 17.13
C ASP A 636 12.42 28.13 17.40
N THR A 637 11.52 27.15 17.44
CA THR A 637 11.85 25.75 17.72
C THR A 637 12.09 24.97 16.43
N PHE A 638 13.21 24.27 16.37
CA PHE A 638 13.63 23.46 15.23
C PHE A 638 13.85 22.01 15.65
N SER A 639 13.25 21.07 14.92
CA SER A 639 13.35 19.63 15.17
C SER A 639 13.82 18.89 13.92
N GLY A 640 14.90 18.12 14.06
CA GLY A 640 15.49 17.30 12.99
C GLY A 640 15.12 15.83 13.14
N TYR A 641 14.74 15.18 12.03
CA TYR A 641 14.33 13.77 11.99
C TYR A 641 15.01 13.02 10.85
N LYS A 642 15.21 11.72 11.03
CA LYS A 642 15.58 10.80 9.95
C LYS A 642 14.51 9.72 9.76
N SER A 643 14.51 9.08 8.61
CA SER A 643 13.67 7.94 8.31
C SER A 643 14.33 7.02 7.28
N ALA A 644 14.07 5.72 7.39
CA ALA A 644 14.51 4.73 6.40
C ALA A 644 13.51 4.60 5.23
N ASP A 645 12.23 4.86 5.47
CA ASP A 645 11.11 4.57 4.55
C ASP A 645 10.34 5.83 4.09
N GLY A 646 10.61 6.99 4.69
CA GLY A 646 9.89 8.25 4.43
C GLY A 646 8.58 8.37 5.20
N VAL A 647 8.22 7.35 5.97
CA VAL A 647 6.94 7.22 6.69
C VAL A 647 7.17 7.25 8.20
N THR A 648 8.08 6.42 8.69
CA THR A 648 8.44 6.29 10.10
C THR A 648 9.59 7.23 10.44
N TRP A 649 9.32 8.29 11.21
CA TRP A 649 10.29 9.34 11.51
C TRP A 649 10.87 9.19 12.92
N VAL A 650 12.20 9.14 13.03
CA VAL A 650 12.94 9.15 14.29
C VAL A 650 13.44 10.57 14.56
N LEU A 651 13.04 11.14 15.69
CA LEU A 651 13.55 12.44 16.16
C LEU A 651 15.02 12.30 16.56
N ILE A 652 15.89 13.11 15.96
CA ILE A 652 17.31 13.17 16.28
C ILE A 652 17.60 14.27 17.32
N GLY A 653 16.86 15.37 17.27
CA GLY A 653 16.95 16.39 18.30
C GLY A 653 16.05 17.59 18.03
N THR A 654 15.88 18.39 19.07
CA THR A 654 15.14 19.66 19.06
C THR A 654 16.00 20.75 19.67
N THR A 655 15.92 21.97 19.15
CA THR A 655 16.61 23.14 19.70
C THR A 655 15.79 24.40 19.46
N THR A 656 16.10 25.47 20.21
CA THR A 656 15.48 26.78 20.03
C THR A 656 16.53 27.74 19.48
N ILE A 657 16.28 28.31 18.30
CA ILE A 657 17.14 29.28 17.63
C ILE A 657 16.26 30.48 17.33
N PRO A 658 16.47 31.63 17.98
CA PRO A 658 15.76 32.85 17.63
C PRO A 658 16.04 33.18 16.15
N MET A 659 15.00 33.20 15.31
CA MET A 659 15.12 33.55 13.88
C MET A 659 14.00 34.49 13.46
N SER A 660 14.27 35.37 12.49
CA SER A 660 13.23 36.16 11.84
C SER A 660 12.12 35.29 11.26
N ARG A 661 10.90 35.85 11.18
CA ARG A 661 9.75 35.20 10.55
C ARG A 661 10.10 34.72 9.14
N ASP A 662 10.73 35.57 8.35
CA ASP A 662 11.21 35.20 7.01
C ASP A 662 12.58 34.53 7.12
N ALA A 663 12.74 33.42 6.42
CA ALA A 663 13.95 32.60 6.36
C ALA A 663 14.07 31.95 4.97
N TYR A 664 15.10 31.14 4.79
CA TYR A 664 15.33 30.33 3.59
C TYR A 664 15.29 28.86 3.96
N VAL A 665 14.60 28.06 3.15
CA VAL A 665 14.46 26.60 3.33
C VAL A 665 14.93 25.88 2.08
N GLY A 666 15.69 24.79 2.24
CA GLY A 666 16.22 24.09 1.07
C GLY A 666 17.24 23.00 1.32
N LEU A 667 17.99 22.67 0.27
CA LEU A 667 18.96 21.58 0.19
C LEU A 667 20.39 22.13 0.25
N ALA A 668 21.22 21.59 1.14
CA ALA A 668 22.59 22.03 1.37
C ALA A 668 23.59 20.90 1.06
N VAL A 669 24.67 21.22 0.34
CA VAL A 669 25.77 20.30 0.03
C VAL A 669 27.12 20.96 0.22
N THR A 670 28.01 20.34 1.01
CA THR A 670 29.43 20.73 1.10
C THR A 670 30.34 19.51 1.00
N SER A 671 31.51 19.70 0.38
CA SER A 671 32.50 18.65 0.19
C SER A 671 33.40 18.43 1.40
N HIS A 672 33.41 19.37 2.35
CA HIS A 672 34.38 19.40 3.44
C HIS A 672 35.84 19.33 2.94
N ASN A 673 36.04 19.74 1.69
CA ASN A 673 37.30 19.84 0.98
C ASN A 673 37.15 20.97 -0.05
N ASN A 674 37.61 22.17 0.31
CA ASN A 674 37.32 23.37 -0.46
C ASN A 674 37.95 23.38 -1.88
N ALA A 675 38.81 22.42 -2.21
CA ALA A 675 39.39 22.28 -3.55
C ALA A 675 38.60 21.32 -4.46
N ALA A 676 37.58 20.63 -3.94
CA ALA A 676 36.83 19.61 -4.66
C ALA A 676 35.32 19.83 -4.55
N LEU A 677 34.57 19.29 -5.53
CA LEU A 677 33.11 19.23 -5.52
C LEU A 677 32.65 17.87 -4.98
N CYS A 678 31.69 17.89 -4.05
CA CYS A 678 30.92 16.73 -3.64
C CYS A 678 29.59 16.74 -4.39
N ALA A 679 29.30 15.66 -5.13
CA ALA A 679 28.00 15.45 -5.76
C ALA A 679 27.03 14.74 -4.81
N ALA A 680 25.81 15.24 -4.69
CA ALA A 680 24.72 14.61 -3.98
C ALA A 680 23.43 14.62 -4.79
N LEU A 681 22.69 13.52 -4.74
CA LEU A 681 21.40 13.35 -5.42
C LEU A 681 20.27 13.35 -4.39
N PHE A 682 19.23 14.13 -4.64
CA PHE A 682 18.02 14.21 -3.82
C PHE A 682 16.79 13.89 -4.65
N ASP A 683 15.82 13.20 -4.05
CA ASP A 683 14.47 13.03 -4.61
C ASP A 683 13.40 13.15 -3.52
N ASN A 684 12.13 13.11 -3.92
CA ASN A 684 10.96 13.21 -3.04
C ASN A 684 11.00 14.42 -2.08
N ILE A 685 11.22 15.61 -2.65
CA ILE A 685 11.35 16.85 -1.87
C ILE A 685 9.98 17.49 -1.69
N THR A 686 9.59 17.74 -0.44
CA THR A 686 8.36 18.48 -0.11
C THR A 686 8.66 19.59 0.90
N ILE A 687 8.12 20.78 0.65
CA ILE A 687 8.10 21.90 1.60
C ILE A 687 6.63 22.18 1.94
N ASN A 688 6.28 22.11 3.21
CA ASN A 688 4.95 22.50 3.70
C ASN A 688 5.13 23.73 4.59
N ALA A 689 4.72 24.90 4.09
CA ALA A 689 4.55 26.09 4.92
C ALA A 689 3.28 25.94 5.76
N ARG A 690 3.31 26.38 7.03
CA ARG A 690 2.18 26.26 7.97
C ARG A 690 1.66 27.61 8.42
#